data_AF-A0A673BG80-F1
#
_entry.id   AF-A0A673BG80-F1
#
_cell.length_a   1.000
_cell.length_b   1.000
_cell.length_c   1.000
_cell.angle_alpha   90.00
_cell.angle_beta   90.00
_cell.angle_gamma   90.00
#
_symmetry.space_group_name_H-M   'P 1'
#
loop_
_entity.id
_entity.type
_entity.pdbx_description
1 polymer ?
#
loop_
_entity_poly.entity_id
_entity_poly.type
_entity_poly.pdbx_seq_one_letter_code
_entity_poly.pdbx_strand_id
1 'polypeptide(L)'
;MSTTATMGEMANSAVEFYPKGTRGGGGGRADGTHAGGDFVVTVKELRELMELRGTDALQKIQDSYGDTEGLCQRLQSSTTDGLSGDPTDLERRGQIYGQNFIPPKKPKTFMELVWEALQDVTLIILEIAAIISLGLSFYQPPGKESEACGNASAGAEDEGEAEAGWIEGAAILLSVVCVVLVTAFNDWSKEKQFRGLQSRIEQEQKFTVVRKGNVIQIPVADMVVGDMAQVKYGDLLPADGILVQGNDLKIDESSLTGESDHVRKSVDKDPMLLSGTHVMEGSGRMLVTAVGVNSQTGIIFTLLGAGEMEEDGKEKKGKQPDGAVENNQNKAKKQDKQDGGVAMEMQPLKSAEGGEVEDREKKKTNVPKKEKSVLQGKLTKLAVQIGKAGLVMSAITVIILVLYFVIDTFVIEGHAWLAECTPVYIQYFVKFFIIGVTVLVVAVPEGLPLAVTISLAYSVKKMMKDNNLVRHLDACETMGNATAICSDKTGTLTTNRMTVVQTYVGDVHHRVIPDPGQINPRTLDLLVNAIAINSAYTSKIMPPDVEGGLAKQVGNKTECGLLGFVLDLQQDYTPVREQIPEERLYKVYTFNSVRKSMSTVIKLPDGSFRLYSKGASEIMLKKCSYILDANGEPRSFRPRDRDEMVKQVIEPMACEGLRTICIAFRDLPSNPEPDWENEAEIVTELTCITVVGIEDPVRPEVPDAIRKCQRAGITVRMVTGDNINTARAIAAKCGIIHPGDDFICLEGKDFNRRIRNEKGEIEQERIDKIWPKLRVLARSSPTDKHTLVKGIIDSSIVEQRQVVAVTGDGTNDGPALKKADVGFAMGIAGTDVAKEASDIILTDDNFSSIVKAVMWGRNVYDSISKFLQFQLTVNVVAVIVAFTGACITQDSPLKAVQMLWVNLIMDTFASLALATEPPTEALLLRKPYGRNNPLISLTMMKNILGHGVYQLVIIFTLLFIGERMFNIDSGRNAPLHSPPSEHYTIIFNTFVLMQLFNEINARKIHGERNVFDGIFSNPIFCSIVLGTFAVQIVIVQWGGKPFSCAPLNVEQWLWCLFVGVGELLWGQVIATVPTERLPCLKEAGLGLEPGEEEGEELAEDEEEIDCAERELRRGQILWFRGLNRIQTQMEVVSTFKRSGSFQGAVRRRSSVLSQLHDVNTISTPSHVALSTATANTSPAPGSESAERMYTYTHVHTHLYLHTHLQPVTHFLFRTFSH
;
A
#
# COMPACT_ATOMS: atom_id res chain seq x y z
N MET A 1 -27.89 -38.49 27.89
CA MET A 1 -26.80 -39.48 27.71
C MET A 1 -26.26 -39.24 26.31
N SER A 2 -25.18 -38.50 26.07
CA SER A 2 -23.82 -38.52 26.66
C SER A 2 -22.88 -39.51 25.97
N THR A 3 -22.23 -39.03 24.91
CA THR A 3 -20.87 -39.43 24.53
C THR A 3 -20.17 -38.19 23.98
N THR A 4 -18.96 -37.93 24.47
CA THR A 4 -18.18 -36.71 24.18
C THR A 4 -17.21 -36.94 23.02
N ALA A 5 -17.15 -36.01 22.07
CA ALA A 5 -16.09 -35.94 21.07
C ALA A 5 -15.08 -34.85 21.47
N THR A 6 -13.85 -35.25 21.83
CA THR A 6 -12.76 -34.34 22.20
C THR A 6 -12.01 -33.85 20.96
N MET A 7 -11.88 -32.54 20.81
CA MET A 7 -10.89 -31.96 19.88
C MET A 7 -9.49 -32.10 20.49
N GLY A 8 -8.50 -32.46 19.67
CA GLY A 8 -7.10 -32.58 20.10
C GLY A 8 -6.14 -32.39 18.93
N GLU A 9 -5.18 -31.47 19.13
CA GLU A 9 -3.84 -31.44 18.55
C GLU A 9 -3.66 -31.75 17.05
N MET A 10 -3.60 -30.68 16.23
CA MET A 10 -2.71 -30.66 15.06
C MET A 10 -1.47 -29.84 15.43
N ALA A 11 -0.31 -30.50 15.51
CA ALA A 11 0.96 -29.89 15.89
C ALA A 11 2.02 -30.02 14.80
N ASN A 12 2.69 -28.91 14.51
CA ASN A 12 4.03 -28.75 13.92
C ASN A 12 4.59 -29.89 13.05
N SER A 13 4.45 -29.77 11.72
CA SER A 13 5.31 -30.45 10.74
C SER A 13 6.30 -29.46 10.11
N ALA A 14 7.32 -29.04 10.86
CA ALA A 14 8.44 -28.28 10.31
C ALA A 14 9.42 -29.25 9.63
N VAL A 15 9.67 -29.08 8.33
CA VAL A 15 10.57 -29.95 7.55
C VAL A 15 11.98 -29.34 7.56
N GLU A 16 12.87 -29.86 8.40
CA GLU A 16 14.28 -29.48 8.39
C GLU A 16 15.04 -30.13 7.23
N PHE A 17 15.72 -29.32 6.42
CA PHE A 17 16.54 -29.76 5.29
C PHE A 17 18.03 -29.87 5.67
N TYR A 18 18.55 -31.09 5.76
CA TYR A 18 20.00 -31.35 5.73
C TYR A 18 20.32 -32.70 5.03
N PRO A 19 20.93 -32.69 3.83
CA PRO A 19 21.30 -33.93 3.14
C PRO A 19 22.58 -34.55 3.72
N LYS A 20 22.47 -35.74 4.33
CA LYS A 20 23.64 -36.56 4.70
C LYS A 20 24.03 -37.48 3.53
N GLY A 21 25.12 -37.14 2.85
CA GLY A 21 25.71 -38.00 1.82
C GLY A 21 26.20 -39.33 2.43
N THR A 22 25.81 -40.45 1.82
CA THR A 22 26.17 -41.81 2.28
C THR A 22 26.95 -42.55 1.19
N ARG A 23 28.01 -43.27 1.55
CA ARG A 23 28.89 -44.00 0.62
C ARG A 23 28.58 -45.50 0.60
N GLY A 24 28.56 -46.08 -0.60
CA GLY A 24 28.54 -47.53 -0.85
C GLY A 24 27.74 -47.88 -2.13
N GLY A 25 28.04 -48.95 -2.87
CA GLY A 25 29.19 -49.84 -2.71
C GLY A 25 29.05 -51.22 -3.40
N GLY A 26 29.27 -51.30 -4.71
CA GLY A 26 29.68 -52.54 -5.39
C GLY A 26 28.60 -53.56 -5.82
N GLY A 27 28.30 -53.56 -7.12
CA GLY A 27 28.32 -54.77 -7.96
C GLY A 27 27.15 -55.79 -7.90
N GLY A 28 26.35 -55.82 -8.97
CA GLY A 28 25.47 -56.95 -9.32
C GLY A 28 24.97 -56.84 -10.76
N ARG A 29 24.99 -57.94 -11.53
CA ARG A 29 24.48 -58.03 -12.92
C ARG A 29 23.32 -59.03 -12.98
N ALA A 30 22.15 -58.60 -13.44
CA ALA A 30 21.11 -59.45 -14.03
C ALA A 30 20.16 -58.60 -14.90
N ASP A 31 19.57 -59.25 -15.90
CA ASP A 31 18.97 -58.64 -17.10
C ASP A 31 17.70 -57.80 -16.91
N GLY A 32 17.58 -56.74 -17.72
CA GLY A 32 16.58 -56.77 -18.79
C GLY A 32 15.16 -56.27 -18.52
N THR A 33 14.97 -54.97 -18.24
CA THR A 33 13.73 -54.27 -18.66
C THR A 33 13.98 -52.77 -18.89
N HIS A 34 13.49 -52.21 -19.99
CA HIS A 34 13.66 -50.78 -20.32
C HIS A 34 12.63 -49.90 -19.58
N ALA A 35 12.98 -49.44 -18.38
CA ALA A 35 12.31 -48.33 -17.70
C ALA A 35 13.32 -47.62 -16.78
N GLY A 36 13.41 -46.28 -16.87
CA GLY A 36 14.34 -45.49 -16.04
C GLY A 36 15.64 -45.07 -16.73
N GLY A 37 15.53 -44.33 -17.85
CA GLY A 37 16.61 -43.44 -18.26
C GLY A 37 16.64 -42.18 -17.38
N ASP A 38 17.82 -41.61 -17.17
CA ASP A 38 17.94 -40.22 -16.71
C ASP A 38 17.64 -39.25 -17.87
N PHE A 39 17.23 -38.02 -17.54
CA PHE A 39 16.98 -37.01 -18.57
C PHE A 39 18.30 -36.61 -19.25
N VAL A 40 18.27 -36.50 -20.58
CA VAL A 40 19.49 -36.36 -21.40
C VAL A 40 20.05 -34.93 -21.38
N VAL A 41 19.28 -33.94 -20.92
CA VAL A 41 19.68 -32.52 -20.87
C VAL A 41 19.83 -32.06 -19.42
N THR A 42 20.96 -31.46 -19.08
CA THR A 42 21.24 -30.96 -17.73
C THR A 42 20.68 -29.54 -17.49
N VAL A 43 20.48 -29.20 -16.21
CA VAL A 43 20.07 -27.83 -15.80
C VAL A 43 21.03 -26.76 -16.31
N LYS A 44 22.34 -27.07 -16.37
CA LYS A 44 23.38 -26.13 -16.80
C LYS A 44 23.27 -25.82 -18.29
N GLU A 45 23.02 -26.83 -19.13
CA GLU A 45 22.82 -26.65 -20.58
C GLU A 45 21.54 -25.88 -20.90
N LEU A 46 20.47 -26.09 -20.14
CA LEU A 46 19.22 -25.32 -20.27
C LEU A 46 19.39 -23.86 -19.84
N ARG A 47 20.15 -23.62 -18.76
CA ARG A 47 20.49 -22.25 -18.33
C ARG A 47 21.36 -21.53 -19.36
N GLU A 48 22.45 -22.14 -19.82
CA GLU A 48 23.32 -21.58 -20.85
C GLU A 48 22.56 -21.30 -22.16
N LEU A 49 21.57 -22.13 -22.48
CA LEU A 49 20.68 -21.89 -23.61
C LEU A 49 19.83 -20.62 -23.39
N MET A 50 19.23 -20.42 -22.21
CA MET A 50 18.44 -19.23 -21.89
C MET A 50 19.25 -17.94 -21.65
N GLU A 51 20.58 -18.02 -21.63
CA GLU A 51 21.46 -16.84 -21.66
C GLU A 51 21.65 -16.28 -23.10
N LEU A 52 21.29 -17.05 -24.15
CA LEU A 52 21.36 -16.64 -25.56
C LEU A 52 20.08 -15.97 -26.10
N ARG A 53 20.17 -15.24 -27.21
CA ARG A 53 19.05 -14.55 -27.87
C ARG A 53 19.09 -14.72 -29.40
N GLY A 54 17.94 -14.60 -30.07
CA GLY A 54 17.85 -14.45 -31.53
C GLY A 54 18.55 -15.56 -32.33
N THR A 55 19.41 -15.15 -33.26
CA THR A 55 20.18 -16.04 -34.16
C THR A 55 21.07 -17.03 -33.41
N ASP A 56 21.66 -16.59 -32.30
CA ASP A 56 22.69 -17.34 -31.59
C ASP A 56 22.05 -18.45 -30.75
N ALA A 57 20.86 -18.15 -30.19
CA ALA A 57 19.95 -19.14 -29.61
C ALA A 57 19.52 -20.18 -30.66
N LEU A 58 19.11 -19.75 -31.86
CA LEU A 58 18.69 -20.65 -32.93
C LEU A 58 19.81 -21.58 -33.39
N GLN A 59 21.01 -21.04 -33.61
CA GLN A 59 22.17 -21.85 -33.97
C GLN A 59 22.51 -22.84 -32.85
N LYS A 60 22.48 -22.41 -31.57
CA LYS A 60 22.71 -23.32 -30.44
C LYS A 60 21.67 -24.45 -30.38
N ILE A 61 20.41 -24.19 -30.70
CA ILE A 61 19.35 -25.20 -30.78
C ILE A 61 19.65 -26.19 -31.92
N GLN A 62 19.94 -25.68 -33.11
CA GLN A 62 20.26 -26.48 -34.30
C GLN A 62 21.47 -27.40 -34.07
N ASP A 63 22.57 -26.85 -33.54
CA ASP A 63 23.84 -27.55 -33.32
C ASP A 63 23.77 -28.56 -32.16
N SER A 64 22.99 -28.27 -31.11
CA SER A 64 22.98 -29.09 -29.88
C SER A 64 21.83 -30.12 -29.85
N TYR A 65 20.66 -29.78 -30.42
CA TYR A 65 19.41 -30.53 -30.29
C TYR A 65 18.82 -30.99 -31.64
N GLY A 66 19.24 -30.39 -32.75
CA GLY A 66 18.69 -30.63 -34.09
C GLY A 66 17.55 -29.66 -34.40
N ASP A 67 16.49 -29.67 -33.59
CA ASP A 67 15.37 -28.74 -33.66
C ASP A 67 14.65 -28.65 -32.29
N THR A 68 13.51 -27.95 -32.26
CA THR A 68 12.67 -27.83 -31.05
C THR A 68 11.97 -29.15 -30.68
N GLU A 69 11.70 -30.05 -31.64
CA GLU A 69 11.14 -31.37 -31.37
C GLU A 69 12.19 -32.30 -30.74
N GLY A 70 13.44 -32.25 -31.20
CA GLY A 70 14.57 -32.97 -30.62
C GLY A 70 14.85 -32.57 -29.17
N LEU A 71 14.65 -31.29 -28.83
CA LEU A 71 14.68 -30.83 -27.43
C LEU A 71 13.48 -31.38 -26.62
N CYS A 72 12.26 -31.35 -27.18
CA CYS A 72 11.08 -31.96 -26.53
C CYS A 72 11.29 -33.46 -26.25
N GLN A 73 11.82 -34.22 -27.22
CA GLN A 73 12.11 -35.65 -27.10
C GLN A 73 13.15 -35.93 -25.99
N ARG A 74 14.23 -35.15 -25.90
CA ARG A 74 15.25 -35.31 -24.83
C ARG A 74 14.72 -34.94 -23.43
N LEU A 75 13.73 -34.05 -23.35
CA LEU A 75 12.99 -33.70 -22.13
C LEU A 75 11.76 -34.60 -21.89
N GLN A 76 11.56 -35.64 -22.71
CA GLN A 76 10.43 -36.59 -22.64
C GLN A 76 9.07 -35.89 -22.61
N SER A 77 8.86 -34.93 -23.53
CA SER A 77 7.63 -34.16 -23.70
C SER A 77 7.16 -34.15 -25.17
N SER A 78 5.88 -33.89 -25.41
CA SER A 78 5.26 -33.83 -26.73
C SER A 78 4.86 -32.40 -27.11
N THR A 79 5.08 -32.01 -28.38
CA THR A 79 4.64 -30.72 -28.94
C THR A 79 3.11 -30.62 -29.06
N THR A 80 2.43 -31.76 -29.28
CA THR A 80 0.97 -31.88 -29.33
C THR A 80 0.37 -32.04 -27.94
N ASP A 81 0.88 -32.99 -27.16
CA ASP A 81 0.22 -33.53 -25.96
C ASP A 81 0.80 -33.04 -24.62
N GLY A 82 1.96 -32.38 -24.66
CA GLY A 82 2.71 -31.95 -23.48
C GLY A 82 3.24 -33.12 -22.65
N LEU A 83 3.20 -32.96 -21.32
CA LEU A 83 3.66 -33.99 -20.38
C LEU A 83 2.59 -35.07 -20.13
N SER A 84 3.07 -36.26 -19.74
CA SER A 84 2.26 -37.42 -19.34
C SER A 84 1.37 -37.16 -18.13
N GLY A 85 1.65 -36.12 -17.32
CA GLY A 85 0.87 -35.77 -16.13
C GLY A 85 0.84 -36.88 -15.07
N ASP A 86 1.91 -37.67 -14.97
CA ASP A 86 2.17 -38.62 -13.90
C ASP A 86 2.85 -37.91 -12.70
N PRO A 87 2.34 -38.01 -11.47
CA PRO A 87 2.91 -37.29 -10.33
C PRO A 87 4.37 -37.70 -10.04
N THR A 88 4.74 -38.96 -10.24
CA THR A 88 6.11 -39.43 -10.02
C THR A 88 7.12 -38.86 -11.04
N ASP A 89 6.73 -38.63 -12.29
CA ASP A 89 7.58 -37.89 -13.24
C ASP A 89 7.68 -36.39 -12.89
N LEU A 90 6.57 -35.76 -12.47
CA LEU A 90 6.56 -34.36 -12.05
C LEU A 90 7.45 -34.12 -10.82
N GLU A 91 7.40 -34.99 -9.80
CA GLU A 91 8.29 -34.94 -8.64
C GLU A 91 9.76 -35.16 -9.05
N ARG A 92 10.05 -36.13 -9.94
CA ARG A 92 11.41 -36.38 -10.44
C ARG A 92 11.97 -35.17 -11.20
N ARG A 93 11.15 -34.48 -12.01
CA ARG A 93 11.52 -33.21 -12.66
C ARG A 93 11.80 -32.13 -11.63
N GLY A 94 10.95 -31.97 -10.60
CA GLY A 94 11.15 -31.01 -9.52
C GLY A 94 12.44 -31.24 -8.71
N GLN A 95 12.85 -32.49 -8.52
CA GLN A 95 14.12 -32.84 -7.86
C GLN A 95 15.36 -32.56 -8.74
N ILE A 96 15.26 -32.69 -10.06
CA ILE A 96 16.38 -32.57 -10.99
C ILE A 96 16.57 -31.14 -11.51
N TYR A 97 15.48 -30.46 -11.89
CA TYR A 97 15.50 -29.12 -12.49
C TYR A 97 15.12 -28.00 -11.52
N GLY A 98 14.64 -28.34 -10.32
CA GLY A 98 14.09 -27.41 -9.34
C GLY A 98 12.58 -27.20 -9.48
N GLN A 99 12.00 -26.52 -8.50
CA GLN A 99 10.59 -26.12 -8.48
C GLN A 99 10.43 -24.67 -8.97
N ASN A 100 9.26 -24.30 -9.48
CA ASN A 100 9.00 -22.94 -9.95
C ASN A 100 8.64 -21.97 -8.79
N PHE A 101 9.50 -21.91 -7.78
CA PHE A 101 9.34 -21.09 -6.60
C PHE A 101 10.66 -20.38 -6.26
N ILE A 102 10.61 -19.06 -6.10
CA ILE A 102 11.74 -18.26 -5.62
C ILE A 102 11.55 -18.06 -4.11
N PRO A 103 12.45 -18.56 -3.25
CA PRO A 103 12.24 -18.53 -1.81
C PRO A 103 12.27 -17.09 -1.28
N PRO A 104 11.23 -16.60 -0.60
CA PRO A 104 11.20 -15.25 -0.04
C PRO A 104 12.21 -15.12 1.11
N LYS A 105 12.60 -13.88 1.43
CA LYS A 105 13.48 -13.58 2.58
C LYS A 105 12.93 -14.23 3.85
N LYS A 106 13.83 -14.88 4.60
CA LYS A 106 13.51 -15.58 5.85
C LYS A 106 12.79 -14.64 6.83
N PRO A 107 11.86 -15.14 7.66
CA PRO A 107 11.24 -14.34 8.72
C PRO A 107 12.30 -13.86 9.70
N LYS A 108 12.10 -12.68 10.28
CA LYS A 108 12.81 -12.32 11.49
C LYS A 108 12.42 -13.31 12.58
N THR A 109 13.39 -13.82 13.33
CA THR A 109 13.08 -14.67 14.48
C THR A 109 12.45 -13.83 15.59
N PHE A 110 11.67 -14.46 16.48
CA PHE A 110 11.11 -13.75 17.63
C PHE A 110 12.21 -13.10 18.50
N MET A 111 13.40 -13.73 18.58
CA MET A 111 14.55 -13.17 19.30
C MET A 111 15.17 -11.97 18.59
N GLU A 112 15.19 -11.93 17.25
CA GLU A 112 15.61 -10.75 16.49
C GLU A 112 14.64 -9.57 16.70
N LEU A 113 13.32 -9.83 16.74
CA LEU A 113 12.32 -8.80 17.04
C LEU A 113 12.42 -8.27 18.48
N VAL A 114 12.72 -9.14 19.45
CA VAL A 114 13.04 -8.73 20.83
C VAL A 114 14.32 -7.88 20.87
N TRP A 115 15.35 -8.26 20.12
CA TRP A 115 16.62 -7.50 20.04
C TRP A 115 16.49 -6.16 19.30
N GLU A 116 15.56 -6.06 18.35
CA GLU A 116 15.21 -4.82 17.64
C GLU A 116 14.40 -3.87 18.54
N ALA A 117 13.45 -4.40 19.31
CA ALA A 117 12.70 -3.62 20.31
C ALA A 117 13.60 -3.10 21.45
N LEU A 118 14.64 -3.85 21.85
CA LEU A 118 15.65 -3.40 22.82
C LEU A 118 16.59 -2.30 22.31
N GLN A 119 16.53 -1.93 21.02
CA GLN A 119 17.36 -0.87 20.45
C GLN A 119 16.72 0.53 20.53
N ASP A 120 15.52 0.68 21.09
CA ASP A 120 14.97 2.03 21.32
C ASP A 120 15.80 2.79 22.37
N VAL A 121 16.12 4.04 22.04
CA VAL A 121 16.90 4.95 22.87
C VAL A 121 16.13 5.31 24.14
N THR A 122 14.79 5.34 24.13
CA THR A 122 13.97 5.57 25.34
C THR A 122 14.17 4.44 26.35
N LEU A 123 14.02 3.20 25.90
CA LEU A 123 14.17 1.99 26.71
C LEU A 123 15.61 1.81 27.19
N ILE A 124 16.62 2.03 26.35
CA ILE A 124 18.04 1.99 26.74
C ILE A 124 18.34 3.01 27.86
N ILE A 125 17.82 4.24 27.77
CA ILE A 125 17.99 5.25 28.83
C ILE A 125 17.31 4.80 30.14
N LEU A 126 16.14 4.18 30.05
CA LEU A 126 15.40 3.65 31.20
C LEU A 126 16.11 2.44 31.84
N GLU A 127 16.67 1.53 31.05
CA GLU A 127 17.50 0.42 31.55
C GLU A 127 18.76 0.92 32.25
N ILE A 128 19.48 1.90 31.66
CA ILE A 128 20.65 2.52 32.29
C ILE A 128 20.25 3.18 33.62
N ALA A 129 19.12 3.90 33.67
CA ALA A 129 18.61 4.50 34.91
C ALA A 129 18.22 3.44 35.96
N ALA A 130 17.60 2.33 35.56
CA ALA A 130 17.25 1.21 36.44
C ALA A 130 18.50 0.52 37.00
N ILE A 131 19.52 0.29 36.18
CA ILE A 131 20.81 -0.29 36.57
C ILE A 131 21.56 0.63 37.55
N ILE A 132 21.53 1.95 37.34
CA ILE A 132 22.12 2.93 38.27
C ILE A 132 21.35 2.95 39.59
N SER A 133 20.01 2.95 39.56
CA SER A 133 19.16 2.88 40.76
C SER A 133 19.45 1.62 41.58
N LEU A 134 19.45 0.46 40.91
CA LEU A 134 19.77 -0.84 41.51
C LEU A 134 21.20 -0.87 42.08
N GLY A 135 22.18 -0.34 41.36
CA GLY A 135 23.57 -0.23 41.81
C GLY A 135 23.75 0.65 43.05
N LEU A 136 22.99 1.75 43.16
CA LEU A 136 22.96 2.59 44.35
C LEU A 136 22.22 1.93 45.52
N SER A 137 21.16 1.15 45.27
CA SER A 137 20.44 0.43 46.33
C SER A 137 21.33 -0.57 47.09
N PHE A 138 22.34 -1.15 46.42
CA PHE A 138 23.34 -2.03 47.04
C PHE A 138 24.53 -1.28 47.66
N TYR A 139 24.69 0.03 47.40
CA TYR A 139 25.80 0.83 47.92
C TYR A 139 25.39 1.53 49.22
N GLN A 140 25.61 0.88 50.36
CA GLN A 140 25.41 1.52 51.67
C GLN A 140 26.61 2.42 52.02
N PRO A 141 26.43 3.75 52.17
CA PRO A 141 27.51 4.64 52.53
C PRO A 141 27.91 4.47 54.02
N PRO A 142 29.20 4.55 54.37
CA PRO A 142 29.67 4.49 55.75
C PRO A 142 29.35 5.81 56.48
N GLY A 143 28.14 5.92 57.02
CA GLY A 143 27.67 7.11 57.74
C GLY A 143 26.25 7.07 58.31
N LYS A 144 25.53 5.93 58.21
CA LYS A 144 24.10 5.79 58.59
C LYS A 144 23.73 6.20 60.03
N GLU A 145 24.69 6.27 60.95
CA GLU A 145 24.47 6.52 62.38
C GLU A 145 24.75 7.98 62.80
N SER A 146 25.11 8.87 61.87
CA SER A 146 25.55 10.24 62.20
C SER A 146 24.40 11.25 62.15
N GLU A 147 23.96 11.75 63.32
CA GLU A 147 22.97 12.83 63.47
C GLU A 147 23.34 14.12 62.69
N ALA A 148 24.61 14.28 62.33
CA ALA A 148 25.13 15.45 61.61
C ALA A 148 24.64 15.58 60.14
N CYS A 149 24.04 14.54 59.54
CA CYS A 149 23.42 14.63 58.21
C CYS A 149 21.95 15.13 58.23
N GLY A 150 21.42 15.55 59.38
CA GLY A 150 20.11 16.21 59.51
C GLY A 150 18.92 15.25 59.60
N ASN A 151 17.72 15.80 59.78
CA ASN A 151 16.46 15.07 60.05
C ASN A 151 15.91 14.23 58.87
N ALA A 152 16.69 14.02 57.80
CA ALA A 152 16.35 13.14 56.68
C ALA A 152 16.22 11.64 57.05
N SER A 153 16.49 11.29 58.32
CA SER A 153 16.44 9.95 58.91
C SER A 153 15.33 9.75 59.96
N ALA A 154 14.47 10.75 60.21
CA ALA A 154 13.47 10.71 61.29
C ALA A 154 12.18 9.94 60.91
N GLY A 155 12.32 8.67 60.51
CA GLY A 155 11.24 7.71 60.26
C GLY A 155 11.52 6.40 61.02
N ALA A 156 10.47 5.75 61.53
CA ALA A 156 10.53 4.68 62.52
C ALA A 156 11.53 3.53 62.23
N GLU A 157 12.14 3.00 63.30
CA GLU A 157 12.98 1.80 63.27
C GLU A 157 12.19 0.56 62.79
N ASP A 158 12.56 -0.03 61.65
CA ASP A 158 12.22 -1.44 61.35
C ASP A 158 13.25 -2.06 60.38
N GLU A 159 13.70 -3.29 60.66
CA GLU A 159 14.88 -3.88 59.98
C GLU A 159 14.64 -4.22 58.49
N GLY A 160 13.38 -4.26 58.06
CA GLY A 160 12.96 -4.62 56.70
C GLY A 160 13.02 -3.51 55.64
N GLU A 161 13.42 -2.28 55.98
CA GLU A 161 13.46 -1.18 55.00
C GLU A 161 14.67 -1.27 54.04
N ALA A 162 15.83 -1.71 54.54
CA ALA A 162 17.02 -1.92 53.71
C ALA A 162 16.83 -3.03 52.65
N GLU A 163 15.90 -3.95 52.88
CA GLU A 163 15.56 -5.03 51.93
C GLU A 163 14.59 -4.59 50.82
N ALA A 164 14.05 -3.36 50.85
CA ALA A 164 13.06 -2.90 49.87
C ALA A 164 13.67 -2.09 48.71
N GLY A 165 14.80 -1.40 48.92
CA GLY A 165 15.34 -0.41 47.96
C GLY A 165 15.74 -0.96 46.59
N TRP A 166 16.10 -2.25 46.49
CA TRP A 166 16.43 -2.89 45.20
C TRP A 166 15.19 -3.19 44.35
N ILE A 167 14.00 -3.25 44.97
CA ILE A 167 12.74 -3.64 44.31
C ILE A 167 12.34 -2.62 43.26
N GLU A 168 12.55 -1.32 43.48
CA GLU A 168 12.20 -0.27 42.50
C GLU A 168 13.01 -0.42 41.21
N GLY A 169 14.35 -0.55 41.31
CA GLY A 169 15.22 -0.78 40.15
C GLY A 169 14.93 -2.10 39.43
N ALA A 170 14.69 -3.18 40.18
CA ALA A 170 14.36 -4.48 39.61
C ALA A 170 12.96 -4.52 38.96
N ALA A 171 11.97 -3.81 39.51
CA ALA A 171 10.62 -3.74 38.96
C ALA A 171 10.57 -2.90 37.66
N ILE A 172 11.38 -1.84 37.54
CA ILE A 172 11.54 -1.12 36.26
C ILE A 172 12.13 -2.07 35.20
N LEU A 173 13.22 -2.78 35.51
CA LEU A 173 13.87 -3.70 34.57
C LEU A 173 12.93 -4.84 34.15
N LEU A 174 12.21 -5.46 35.09
CA LEU A 174 11.17 -6.46 34.80
C LEU A 174 10.06 -5.88 33.89
N SER A 175 9.63 -4.65 34.16
CA SER A 175 8.58 -3.99 33.37
C SER A 175 9.03 -3.71 31.94
N VAL A 176 10.27 -3.26 31.73
CA VAL A 176 10.86 -3.08 30.39
C VAL A 176 10.88 -4.41 29.63
N VAL A 177 11.34 -5.51 30.27
CA VAL A 177 11.32 -6.85 29.66
C VAL A 177 9.89 -7.28 29.29
N CYS A 178 8.89 -7.01 30.14
CA CYS A 178 7.49 -7.29 29.82
C CYS A 178 6.97 -6.46 28.64
N VAL A 179 7.26 -5.15 28.58
CA VAL A 179 6.87 -4.27 27.46
C VAL A 179 7.51 -4.76 26.15
N VAL A 180 8.83 -4.98 26.15
CA VAL A 180 9.60 -5.50 25.01
C VAL A 180 9.03 -6.82 24.49
N LEU A 181 8.71 -7.77 25.37
CA LEU A 181 8.14 -9.06 24.98
C LEU A 181 6.73 -8.92 24.37
N VAL A 182 5.90 -8.01 24.88
CA VAL A 182 4.57 -7.74 24.31
C VAL A 182 4.69 -7.04 22.94
N THR A 183 5.58 -6.05 22.80
CA THR A 183 5.85 -5.36 21.52
C THR A 183 6.36 -6.35 20.47
N ALA A 184 7.37 -7.16 20.80
CA ALA A 184 7.91 -8.18 19.89
C ALA A 184 6.87 -9.27 19.53
N PHE A 185 5.96 -9.63 20.44
CA PHE A 185 4.86 -10.55 20.14
C PHE A 185 3.82 -9.92 19.20
N ASN A 186 3.57 -8.62 19.32
CA ASN A 186 2.70 -7.85 18.43
C ASN A 186 3.31 -7.79 17.02
N ASP A 187 4.58 -7.42 16.90
CA ASP A 187 5.30 -7.36 15.62
C ASP A 187 5.49 -8.73 14.96
N TRP A 188 5.73 -9.80 15.73
CA TRP A 188 5.73 -11.16 15.21
C TRP A 188 4.34 -11.58 14.69
N SER A 189 3.28 -11.24 15.42
CA SER A 189 1.89 -11.50 15.02
C SER A 189 1.50 -10.70 13.76
N LYS A 190 2.11 -9.53 13.55
CA LYS A 190 1.99 -8.67 12.37
C LYS A 190 2.75 -9.27 11.17
N GLU A 191 4.01 -9.65 11.30
CA GLU A 191 4.75 -10.30 10.19
C GLU A 191 4.10 -11.62 9.78
N LYS A 192 3.64 -12.42 10.74
CA LYS A 192 2.87 -13.67 10.50
C LYS A 192 1.58 -13.42 9.71
N GLN A 193 0.90 -12.29 9.93
CA GLN A 193 -0.28 -11.91 9.16
C GLN A 193 0.08 -11.47 7.74
N PHE A 194 1.13 -10.67 7.55
CA PHE A 194 1.60 -10.30 6.20
C PHE A 194 2.05 -11.52 5.39
N ARG A 195 2.78 -12.47 5.98
CA ARG A 195 3.17 -13.72 5.31
C ARG A 195 1.97 -14.57 4.90
N GLY A 196 0.91 -14.60 5.72
CA GLY A 196 -0.35 -15.30 5.39
C GLY A 196 -1.22 -14.61 4.33
N LEU A 197 -0.94 -13.33 4.01
CA LEU A 197 -1.52 -12.62 2.87
C LEU A 197 -0.66 -12.87 1.61
N GLN A 198 0.66 -12.76 1.74
CA GLN A 198 1.60 -13.00 0.63
C GLN A 198 1.44 -14.40 0.03
N SER A 199 1.38 -15.44 0.86
CA SER A 199 1.19 -16.82 0.37
C SER A 199 -0.20 -17.10 -0.22
N ARG A 200 -1.19 -16.23 0.03
CA ARG A 200 -2.49 -16.28 -0.66
C ARG A 200 -2.41 -15.66 -2.04
N ILE A 201 -1.74 -14.51 -2.19
CA ILE A 201 -1.49 -13.84 -3.48
C ILE A 201 -0.73 -14.80 -4.42
N GLU A 202 0.30 -15.48 -3.92
CA GLU A 202 1.10 -16.46 -4.67
C GLU A 202 0.28 -17.70 -5.10
N GLN A 203 -0.76 -18.10 -4.35
CA GLN A 203 -1.62 -19.24 -4.66
C GLN A 203 -2.71 -18.96 -5.70
N GLU A 204 -3.06 -17.68 -5.95
CA GLU A 204 -4.08 -17.33 -6.95
C GLU A 204 -3.52 -17.28 -8.39
N GLN A 205 -2.20 -17.14 -8.55
CA GLN A 205 -1.54 -17.15 -9.86
C GLN A 205 -1.57 -18.54 -10.50
N LYS A 206 -2.23 -18.66 -11.66
CA LYS A 206 -2.39 -19.90 -12.42
C LYS A 206 -2.02 -19.71 -13.87
N PHE A 207 -1.28 -20.68 -14.44
CA PHE A 207 -0.92 -20.68 -15.85
C PHE A 207 -1.60 -21.80 -16.63
N THR A 208 -1.68 -21.62 -17.95
CA THR A 208 -2.33 -22.58 -18.86
C THR A 208 -1.29 -23.50 -19.48
N VAL A 209 -1.41 -24.81 -19.27
CA VAL A 209 -0.47 -25.82 -19.79
C VAL A 209 -1.21 -26.97 -20.47
N VAL A 210 -0.53 -27.66 -21.38
CA VAL A 210 -1.01 -28.91 -21.98
C VAL A 210 -0.38 -30.09 -21.23
N ARG A 211 -1.21 -30.99 -20.70
CA ARG A 211 -0.80 -32.29 -20.16
C ARG A 211 -1.81 -33.35 -20.62
N LYS A 212 -1.35 -34.52 -21.07
CA LYS A 212 -2.18 -35.59 -21.69
C LYS A 212 -3.08 -35.08 -22.83
N GLY A 213 -2.59 -34.16 -23.68
CA GLY A 213 -3.37 -33.54 -24.76
C GLY A 213 -4.48 -32.58 -24.31
N ASN A 214 -4.68 -32.42 -22.99
CA ASN A 214 -5.71 -31.57 -22.43
C ASN A 214 -5.11 -30.23 -21.98
N VAL A 215 -5.77 -29.14 -22.34
CA VAL A 215 -5.45 -27.78 -21.88
C VAL A 215 -6.02 -27.61 -20.47
N ILE A 216 -5.15 -27.46 -19.47
CA ILE A 216 -5.50 -27.33 -18.05
C ILE A 216 -4.88 -26.07 -17.45
N GLN A 217 -5.44 -25.59 -16.34
CA GLN A 217 -4.84 -24.51 -15.55
C GLN A 217 -4.26 -25.07 -14.26
N ILE A 218 -2.98 -24.78 -14.00
CA ILE A 218 -2.25 -25.19 -12.80
C ILE A 218 -1.72 -23.95 -12.05
N PRO A 219 -1.51 -24.01 -10.73
CA PRO A 219 -0.74 -23.00 -10.01
C PRO A 219 0.64 -22.79 -10.63
N VAL A 220 1.14 -21.55 -10.63
CA VAL A 220 2.46 -21.20 -11.20
C VAL A 220 3.61 -22.00 -10.58
N ALA A 221 3.52 -22.36 -9.31
CA ALA A 221 4.52 -23.16 -8.59
C ALA A 221 4.58 -24.64 -9.03
N ASP A 222 3.49 -25.18 -9.59
CA ASP A 222 3.35 -26.61 -9.99
C ASP A 222 3.81 -26.88 -11.44
N MET A 223 4.35 -25.85 -12.10
CA MET A 223 4.89 -25.91 -13.45
C MET A 223 6.35 -26.39 -13.44
N VAL A 224 6.72 -27.29 -14.35
CA VAL A 224 8.03 -27.95 -14.37
C VAL A 224 8.68 -27.90 -15.75
N VAL A 225 10.00 -28.11 -15.79
CA VAL A 225 10.76 -28.19 -17.05
C VAL A 225 10.24 -29.34 -17.93
N GLY A 226 9.94 -29.00 -19.19
CA GLY A 226 9.27 -29.86 -20.15
C GLY A 226 7.75 -29.71 -20.24
N ASP A 227 7.10 -28.91 -19.38
CA ASP A 227 5.69 -28.51 -19.62
C ASP A 227 5.54 -27.76 -20.95
N MET A 228 4.41 -27.99 -21.62
CA MET A 228 4.02 -27.25 -22.83
C MET A 228 3.01 -26.17 -22.42
N ALA A 229 3.50 -24.96 -22.14
CA ALA A 229 2.69 -23.84 -21.69
C ALA A 229 2.05 -23.11 -22.89
N GLN A 230 0.76 -22.77 -22.78
CA GLN A 230 0.03 -22.04 -23.81
C GLN A 230 -0.04 -20.56 -23.44
N VAL A 231 0.64 -19.71 -24.22
CA VAL A 231 0.75 -18.28 -23.97
C VAL A 231 -0.25 -17.50 -24.84
N LYS A 232 -0.89 -16.48 -24.27
CA LYS A 232 -1.85 -15.59 -24.95
C LYS A 232 -1.59 -14.13 -24.54
N TYR A 233 -2.11 -13.20 -25.32
CA TYR A 233 -2.22 -11.79 -24.96
C TYR A 233 -2.67 -11.57 -23.50
N GLY A 234 -1.90 -10.78 -22.76
CA GLY A 234 -2.18 -10.39 -21.37
C GLY A 234 -1.58 -11.28 -20.29
N ASP A 235 -0.92 -12.37 -20.66
CA ASP A 235 -0.20 -13.26 -19.73
C ASP A 235 1.12 -12.63 -19.25
N LEU A 236 1.43 -12.87 -17.98
CA LEU A 236 2.79 -12.80 -17.43
C LEU A 236 3.47 -14.16 -17.62
N LEU A 237 4.66 -14.20 -18.23
CA LEU A 237 5.40 -15.46 -18.38
C LEU A 237 5.98 -15.93 -17.03
N PRO A 238 5.63 -17.13 -16.52
CA PRO A 238 6.03 -17.57 -15.18
C PRO A 238 7.31 -18.41 -15.13
N ALA A 239 7.93 -18.70 -16.29
CA ALA A 239 9.18 -19.43 -16.43
C ALA A 239 9.82 -19.11 -17.79
N ASP A 240 11.10 -19.43 -17.92
CA ASP A 240 11.82 -19.32 -19.18
C ASP A 240 11.41 -20.48 -20.11
N GLY A 241 11.39 -20.23 -21.42
CA GLY A 241 10.99 -21.22 -22.40
C GLY A 241 11.34 -20.89 -23.85
N ILE A 242 11.02 -21.83 -24.74
CA ILE A 242 11.27 -21.74 -26.18
C ILE A 242 9.94 -21.86 -26.93
N LEU A 243 9.67 -20.91 -27.82
CA LEU A 243 8.50 -20.86 -28.69
C LEU A 243 8.50 -22.02 -29.69
N VAL A 244 7.52 -22.91 -29.57
CA VAL A 244 7.31 -24.04 -30.48
C VAL A 244 6.34 -23.67 -31.61
N GLN A 245 5.35 -22.82 -31.32
CA GLN A 245 4.35 -22.35 -32.27
C GLN A 245 3.90 -20.94 -31.86
N GLY A 246 3.73 -20.00 -32.80
CA GLY A 246 3.27 -18.65 -32.49
C GLY A 246 2.56 -17.95 -33.64
N ASN A 247 1.55 -17.15 -33.31
CA ASN A 247 0.79 -16.30 -34.23
C ASN A 247 0.95 -14.84 -33.78
N ASP A 248 1.68 -14.04 -34.58
CA ASP A 248 1.97 -12.60 -34.35
C ASP A 248 2.34 -12.23 -32.90
N LEU A 249 3.15 -13.09 -32.25
CA LEU A 249 3.51 -12.93 -30.84
C LEU A 249 4.44 -11.73 -30.63
N LYS A 250 4.06 -10.84 -29.71
CA LYS A 250 4.88 -9.71 -29.25
C LYS A 250 4.97 -9.67 -27.74
N ILE A 251 6.14 -9.33 -27.22
CA ILE A 251 6.45 -9.34 -25.80
C ILE A 251 7.10 -8.01 -25.39
N ASP A 252 6.74 -7.53 -24.21
CA ASP A 252 7.45 -6.46 -23.49
C ASP A 252 8.51 -7.11 -22.60
N GLU A 253 9.79 -6.87 -22.91
CA GLU A 253 10.95 -7.35 -22.16
C GLU A 253 11.56 -6.28 -21.24
N SER A 254 10.91 -5.12 -21.07
CA SER A 254 11.46 -3.97 -20.35
C SER A 254 11.84 -4.25 -18.90
N SER A 255 11.15 -5.19 -18.23
CA SER A 255 11.49 -5.72 -16.90
C SER A 255 12.89 -6.34 -16.81
N LEU A 256 13.49 -6.73 -17.95
CA LEU A 256 14.80 -7.39 -18.04
C LEU A 256 15.81 -6.59 -18.86
N THR A 257 15.41 -5.96 -19.96
CA THR A 257 16.31 -5.21 -20.86
C THR A 257 16.36 -3.71 -20.54
N GLY A 258 15.32 -3.16 -19.91
CA GLY A 258 15.09 -1.72 -19.80
C GLY A 258 14.58 -1.07 -21.09
N GLU A 259 14.41 -1.82 -22.18
CA GLU A 259 13.89 -1.33 -23.46
C GLU A 259 12.38 -1.54 -23.55
N SER A 260 11.61 -0.47 -23.77
CA SER A 260 10.13 -0.50 -23.76
C SER A 260 9.48 -0.85 -25.10
N ASP A 261 10.27 -1.22 -26.12
CA ASP A 261 9.76 -1.56 -27.44
C ASP A 261 9.30 -3.03 -27.51
N HIS A 262 8.12 -3.26 -28.12
CA HIS A 262 7.53 -4.60 -28.22
C HIS A 262 8.36 -5.52 -29.15
N VAL A 263 9.08 -6.48 -28.57
CA VAL A 263 9.89 -7.46 -29.28
C VAL A 263 8.97 -8.47 -29.99
N ARG A 264 9.11 -8.63 -31.30
CA ARG A 264 8.41 -9.68 -32.07
C ARG A 264 9.11 -11.02 -31.88
N LYS A 265 8.38 -12.05 -31.44
CA LYS A 265 8.88 -13.41 -31.26
C LYS A 265 8.34 -14.32 -32.36
N SER A 266 9.23 -15.11 -32.97
CA SER A 266 8.89 -16.07 -34.02
C SER A 266 9.90 -17.20 -34.04
N VAL A 267 9.43 -18.41 -34.35
CA VAL A 267 10.23 -19.65 -34.31
C VAL A 267 11.51 -19.50 -35.16
N ASP A 268 11.43 -18.81 -36.30
CA ASP A 268 12.54 -18.66 -37.26
C ASP A 268 13.51 -17.51 -36.98
N LYS A 269 13.30 -16.69 -35.94
CA LYS A 269 14.11 -15.47 -35.70
C LYS A 269 14.53 -15.23 -34.25
N ASP A 270 13.58 -15.33 -33.33
CA ASP A 270 13.84 -15.23 -31.89
C ASP A 270 12.75 -16.03 -31.16
N PRO A 271 13.02 -17.30 -30.83
CA PRO A 271 12.07 -18.16 -30.16
C PRO A 271 12.15 -18.03 -28.63
N MET A 272 13.05 -17.20 -28.09
CA MET A 272 13.30 -17.14 -26.65
C MET A 272 12.24 -16.36 -25.89
N LEU A 273 11.74 -16.96 -24.82
CA LEU A 273 10.67 -16.46 -23.96
C LEU A 273 11.16 -16.47 -22.50
N LEU A 274 10.92 -15.38 -21.77
CA LEU A 274 11.61 -15.10 -20.50
C LEU A 274 10.62 -14.90 -19.35
N SER A 275 10.90 -15.52 -18.21
CA SER A 275 10.14 -15.35 -16.97
C SER A 275 10.15 -13.88 -16.55
N GLY A 276 9.00 -13.32 -16.15
CA GLY A 276 8.90 -11.89 -15.77
C GLY A 276 8.67 -10.92 -16.94
N THR A 277 8.41 -11.43 -18.15
CA THR A 277 8.02 -10.62 -19.33
C THR A 277 6.55 -10.79 -19.67
N HIS A 278 5.96 -9.82 -20.39
CA HIS A 278 4.51 -9.76 -20.63
C HIS A 278 4.14 -9.94 -22.11
N VAL A 279 3.11 -10.74 -22.40
CA VAL A 279 2.63 -10.94 -23.78
C VAL A 279 1.72 -9.79 -24.20
N MET A 280 2.24 -8.89 -25.03
CA MET A 280 1.57 -7.65 -25.44
C MET A 280 0.68 -7.80 -26.68
N GLU A 281 0.97 -8.74 -27.58
CA GLU A 281 0.07 -9.12 -28.68
C GLU A 281 0.28 -10.61 -29.05
N GLY A 282 -0.72 -11.21 -29.72
CA GLY A 282 -0.62 -12.56 -30.28
C GLY A 282 -0.88 -13.71 -29.31
N SER A 283 -0.42 -14.91 -29.69
CA SER A 283 -0.53 -16.14 -28.89
C SER A 283 0.45 -17.22 -29.38
N GLY A 284 0.75 -18.23 -28.56
CA GLY A 284 1.63 -19.34 -28.94
C GLY A 284 1.64 -20.52 -27.96
N ARG A 285 2.56 -21.46 -28.22
CA ARG A 285 2.94 -22.58 -27.34
C ARG A 285 4.43 -22.48 -27.03
N MET A 286 4.81 -22.65 -25.77
CA MET A 286 6.20 -22.67 -25.33
C MET A 286 6.55 -23.93 -24.56
N LEU A 287 7.73 -24.47 -24.82
CA LEU A 287 8.35 -25.51 -23.99
C LEU A 287 9.07 -24.84 -22.82
N VAL A 288 8.71 -25.18 -21.58
CA VAL A 288 9.36 -24.65 -20.37
C VAL A 288 10.77 -25.23 -20.22
N THR A 289 11.80 -24.37 -20.15
CA THR A 289 13.23 -24.76 -20.10
C THR A 289 13.88 -24.50 -18.75
N ALA A 290 13.54 -23.41 -18.05
CA ALA A 290 14.10 -23.11 -16.72
C ALA A 290 13.07 -22.43 -15.80
N VAL A 291 13.03 -22.89 -14.54
CA VAL A 291 12.02 -22.54 -13.53
C VAL A 291 12.65 -21.97 -12.26
N GLY A 292 11.90 -21.15 -11.52
CA GLY A 292 12.29 -20.61 -10.22
C GLY A 292 13.66 -19.91 -10.26
N VAL A 293 14.54 -20.26 -9.31
CA VAL A 293 15.92 -19.71 -9.20
C VAL A 293 16.84 -20.02 -10.39
N ASN A 294 16.45 -20.95 -11.28
CA ASN A 294 17.22 -21.28 -12.49
C ASN A 294 16.83 -20.43 -13.72
N SER A 295 15.70 -19.71 -13.64
CA SER A 295 15.31 -18.73 -14.69
C SER A 295 16.17 -17.46 -14.65
N GLN A 296 16.26 -16.72 -15.76
CA GLN A 296 17.01 -15.46 -15.83
C GLN A 296 16.58 -14.47 -14.73
N THR A 297 15.27 -14.30 -14.55
CA THR A 297 14.69 -13.47 -13.47
C THR A 297 15.03 -14.01 -12.08
N GLY A 298 14.99 -15.33 -11.88
CA GLY A 298 15.38 -15.97 -10.61
C GLY A 298 16.86 -15.78 -10.27
N ILE A 299 17.74 -15.81 -11.28
CA ILE A 299 19.18 -15.53 -11.14
C ILE A 299 19.40 -14.08 -10.71
N ILE A 300 18.76 -13.11 -11.40
CA ILE A 300 18.84 -11.68 -11.06
C ILE A 300 18.32 -11.43 -9.65
N PHE A 301 17.17 -11.99 -9.28
CA PHE A 301 16.58 -11.82 -7.95
C PHE A 301 17.45 -12.42 -6.84
N THR A 302 18.12 -13.55 -7.11
CA THR A 302 19.09 -14.18 -6.18
C THR A 302 20.33 -13.31 -5.99
N LEU A 303 20.85 -12.69 -7.05
CA LEU A 303 22.01 -11.78 -6.98
C LEU A 303 21.67 -10.49 -6.21
N LEU A 304 20.49 -9.90 -6.47
CA LEU A 304 20.00 -8.73 -5.72
C LEU A 304 19.79 -9.06 -4.23
N GLY A 305 19.20 -10.23 -3.93
CA GLY A 305 18.99 -10.69 -2.56
C GLY A 305 20.28 -11.02 -1.80
N ALA A 306 21.39 -11.32 -2.50
CA ALA A 306 22.70 -11.52 -1.90
C ALA A 306 23.42 -10.19 -1.60
N GLY A 307 23.25 -9.16 -2.45
CA GLY A 307 23.92 -7.87 -2.30
C GLY A 307 23.61 -7.14 -0.99
N GLU A 308 22.39 -7.27 -0.46
CA GLU A 308 22.03 -6.73 0.86
C GLU A 308 22.80 -7.37 2.03
N MET A 309 23.32 -8.59 1.89
CA MET A 309 23.99 -9.30 2.99
C MET A 309 25.46 -8.88 3.19
N GLU A 310 26.07 -8.16 2.24
CA GLU A 310 27.49 -7.77 2.35
C GLU A 310 27.73 -6.42 3.07
N GLU A 311 26.71 -5.57 3.24
CA GLU A 311 26.89 -4.28 3.95
C GLU A 311 27.02 -4.46 5.48
N ASP A 312 26.22 -5.35 6.09
CA ASP A 312 26.25 -5.63 7.54
C ASP A 312 27.38 -6.61 7.95
N GLY A 313 28.11 -7.18 7.00
CA GLY A 313 28.96 -8.37 7.20
C GLY A 313 30.45 -8.18 7.50
N LYS A 314 30.91 -6.98 7.93
CA LYS A 314 32.36 -6.66 8.05
C LYS A 314 33.06 -7.20 9.32
N GLU A 315 33.08 -8.52 9.47
CA GLU A 315 33.93 -9.21 10.45
C GLU A 315 35.43 -9.20 10.09
N LYS A 316 36.27 -9.32 11.12
CA LYS A 316 37.74 -9.16 11.03
C LYS A 316 38.42 -10.45 10.58
N LYS A 317 39.12 -10.43 9.44
CA LYS A 317 40.19 -11.41 9.13
C LYS A 317 41.58 -10.79 9.31
N GLY A 318 42.49 -11.56 9.90
CA GLY A 318 43.79 -11.09 10.38
C GLY A 318 44.90 -11.00 9.31
N LYS A 319 46.00 -10.35 9.69
CA LYS A 319 47.31 -10.40 9.00
C LYS A 319 47.87 -11.84 9.05
N GLN A 320 48.87 -12.28 8.28
CA GLN A 320 50.13 -11.69 7.74
C GLN A 320 50.70 -12.71 6.71
N PRO A 321 51.89 -12.55 6.06
CA PRO A 321 52.71 -11.38 5.73
C PRO A 321 53.02 -11.22 4.21
N ASP A 322 53.37 -9.98 3.83
CA ASP A 322 54.45 -9.53 2.91
C ASP A 322 54.86 -10.33 1.64
N GLY A 323 54.75 -9.66 0.48
CA GLY A 323 55.37 -10.04 -0.81
C GLY A 323 55.60 -8.79 -1.68
N ALA A 324 56.83 -8.33 -1.78
CA ALA A 324 57.19 -6.95 -2.12
C ALA A 324 57.18 -6.57 -3.62
N VAL A 325 56.88 -5.28 -3.91
CA VAL A 325 57.63 -4.36 -4.83
C VAL A 325 57.59 -4.70 -6.35
N GLU A 326 57.48 -3.77 -7.32
CA GLU A 326 57.50 -2.28 -7.32
C GLU A 326 56.51 -1.67 -8.36
N ASN A 327 56.78 -0.43 -8.80
CA ASN A 327 55.86 0.46 -9.53
C ASN A 327 56.45 0.86 -10.92
N ASN A 328 55.62 1.52 -11.75
CA ASN A 328 55.98 2.44 -12.85
C ASN A 328 56.47 1.95 -14.24
N GLN A 329 55.72 2.43 -15.26
CA GLN A 329 56.14 3.20 -16.45
C GLN A 329 56.23 2.60 -17.89
N ASN A 330 55.20 2.97 -18.67
CA ASN A 330 55.25 3.64 -19.99
C ASN A 330 55.97 3.03 -21.22
N LYS A 331 55.13 2.59 -22.18
CA LYS A 331 55.14 2.97 -23.62
C LYS A 331 56.39 2.68 -24.50
N ALA A 332 56.27 1.71 -25.42
CA ALA A 332 56.84 1.81 -26.77
C ALA A 332 56.05 1.02 -27.84
N LYS A 333 56.19 1.44 -29.11
CA LYS A 333 55.38 1.10 -30.30
C LYS A 333 55.69 -0.27 -30.96
N LYS A 334 54.63 -0.87 -31.52
CA LYS A 334 54.49 -1.57 -32.84
C LYS A 334 55.39 -2.77 -33.24
N GLN A 335 54.69 -3.74 -33.87
CA GLN A 335 55.15 -4.79 -34.80
C GLN A 335 56.00 -5.94 -34.18
N ASP A 336 55.92 -7.19 -34.67
CA ASP A 336 55.30 -7.70 -35.91
C ASP A 336 54.55 -9.05 -35.74
N LYS A 337 54.01 -9.61 -36.83
CA LYS A 337 53.15 -10.83 -36.97
C LYS A 337 53.51 -12.07 -36.11
N GLN A 338 52.50 -12.85 -35.65
CA GLN A 338 51.95 -14.04 -36.37
C GLN A 338 51.19 -15.04 -35.44
N ASP A 339 50.11 -15.65 -35.96
CA ASP A 339 49.35 -16.87 -35.55
C ASP A 339 48.87 -17.10 -34.09
N GLY A 340 47.56 -17.41 -33.97
CA GLY A 340 47.07 -18.45 -33.05
C GLY A 340 46.17 -18.07 -31.86
N GLY A 341 44.85 -18.22 -32.03
CA GLY A 341 43.98 -18.82 -30.99
C GLY A 341 43.00 -17.95 -30.18
N VAL A 342 41.70 -18.26 -30.36
CA VAL A 342 40.64 -18.37 -29.32
C VAL A 342 40.16 -17.11 -28.55
N ALA A 343 38.81 -17.01 -28.48
CA ALA A 343 37.99 -16.19 -27.58
C ALA A 343 38.08 -14.65 -27.69
N MET A 344 36.91 -14.03 -27.89
CA MET A 344 36.69 -12.60 -27.65
C MET A 344 35.26 -12.39 -27.14
N GLU A 345 35.11 -11.75 -26.00
CA GLU A 345 33.82 -11.38 -25.42
C GLU A 345 33.19 -10.22 -26.22
N MET A 346 31.88 -10.26 -26.46
CA MET A 346 31.19 -9.14 -27.11
C MET A 346 30.70 -8.12 -26.09
N GLN A 347 31.17 -6.87 -26.22
CA GLN A 347 30.52 -5.70 -25.64
C GLN A 347 29.46 -5.15 -26.61
N PRO A 348 28.28 -4.69 -26.16
CA PRO A 348 27.27 -4.13 -27.03
C PRO A 348 27.76 -2.89 -27.80
N LEU A 349 27.55 -2.89 -29.11
CA LEU A 349 27.90 -1.78 -30.00
C LEU A 349 26.93 -0.61 -29.81
N LYS A 350 27.46 0.60 -29.56
CA LYS A 350 26.69 1.83 -29.71
C LYS A 350 26.71 2.30 -31.16
N SER A 351 25.55 2.24 -31.82
CA SER A 351 25.29 2.97 -33.06
C SER A 351 25.44 4.48 -32.83
N ALA A 352 26.03 5.20 -33.79
CA ALA A 352 26.22 6.65 -33.69
C ALA A 352 25.97 7.33 -35.03
N GLU A 353 25.10 8.34 -35.06
CA GLU A 353 25.11 9.35 -36.12
C GLU A 353 24.45 10.67 -35.68
N GLY A 354 25.21 11.77 -35.77
CA GLY A 354 24.75 13.15 -36.03
C GLY A 354 23.77 13.87 -35.09
N GLY A 355 24.29 14.69 -34.17
CA GLY A 355 23.50 15.76 -33.51
C GLY A 355 24.17 16.37 -32.28
N GLU A 356 24.76 17.56 -32.41
CA GLU A 356 25.36 18.31 -31.29
C GLU A 356 24.34 19.24 -30.62
N VAL A 357 24.35 19.35 -29.27
CA VAL A 357 24.26 20.61 -28.48
C VAL A 357 24.20 20.30 -26.96
N GLU A 358 25.17 20.88 -26.24
CA GLU A 358 25.24 21.27 -24.81
C GLU A 358 24.95 20.30 -23.64
N ASP A 359 25.66 20.55 -22.53
CA ASP A 359 25.68 19.74 -21.31
C ASP A 359 24.39 19.85 -20.47
N ARG A 360 23.85 18.69 -20.05
CA ARG A 360 23.10 18.59 -18.80
C ARG A 360 23.49 17.37 -17.96
N GLU A 361 23.56 17.66 -16.67
CA GLU A 361 23.86 16.86 -15.49
C GLU A 361 23.72 15.33 -15.56
N LYS A 362 24.68 14.64 -14.93
CA LYS A 362 24.63 13.19 -14.68
C LYS A 362 23.55 12.84 -13.64
N LYS A 363 22.29 12.77 -14.09
CA LYS A 363 21.16 12.28 -13.31
C LYS A 363 21.45 10.84 -12.86
N LYS A 364 21.63 10.63 -11.55
CA LYS A 364 21.76 9.28 -10.99
C LYS A 364 20.46 8.51 -11.26
N THR A 365 20.58 7.23 -11.60
CA THR A 365 19.47 6.29 -11.66
C THR A 365 18.98 6.00 -10.25
N ASN A 366 18.06 6.84 -9.74
CA ASN A 366 17.32 6.53 -8.53
C ASN A 366 16.47 5.29 -8.78
N VAL A 367 16.83 4.17 -8.14
CA VAL A 367 15.87 3.09 -7.87
C VAL A 367 14.69 3.72 -7.12
N PRO A 368 13.43 3.46 -7.50
CA PRO A 368 12.29 4.05 -6.80
C PRO A 368 12.28 3.60 -5.34
N LYS A 369 12.54 4.54 -4.43
CA LYS A 369 12.27 4.36 -2.99
C LYS A 369 10.79 4.01 -2.85
N LYS A 370 10.43 3.09 -1.95
CA LYS A 370 9.01 2.92 -1.57
C LYS A 370 8.52 4.23 -0.94
N GLU A 371 7.54 4.86 -1.58
CA GLU A 371 6.83 5.99 -1.01
C GLU A 371 6.16 5.56 0.31
N LYS A 372 6.22 6.42 1.33
CA LYS A 372 5.58 6.17 2.64
C LYS A 372 4.14 6.68 2.58
N SER A 373 3.22 6.00 3.26
CA SER A 373 1.80 6.40 3.22
C SER A 373 1.58 7.81 3.81
N VAL A 374 0.57 8.52 3.32
CA VAL A 374 0.29 9.92 3.66
C VAL A 374 0.10 10.11 5.17
N LEU A 375 -0.67 9.22 5.82
CA LEU A 375 -0.89 9.25 7.27
C LEU A 375 0.38 8.88 8.06
N GLN A 376 1.23 8.00 7.54
CA GLN A 376 2.53 7.68 8.16
C GLN A 376 3.45 8.91 8.18
N GLY A 377 3.48 9.70 7.10
CA GLY A 377 4.21 10.98 7.07
C GLY A 377 3.71 11.96 8.13
N LYS A 378 2.39 12.18 8.19
CA LYS A 378 1.75 13.06 9.19
C LYS A 378 2.02 12.61 10.63
N LEU A 379 1.90 11.30 10.91
CA LEU A 379 2.16 10.74 12.23
C LEU A 379 3.63 10.84 12.63
N THR A 380 4.57 10.72 11.68
CA THR A 380 6.00 10.92 11.95
C THR A 380 6.27 12.38 12.33
N LYS A 381 5.71 13.36 11.60
CA LYS A 381 5.85 14.80 11.92
C LYS A 381 5.25 15.13 13.30
N LEU A 382 4.09 14.55 13.63
CA LEU A 382 3.41 14.69 14.93
C LEU A 382 4.20 14.02 16.09
N ALA A 383 4.71 12.80 15.91
CA ALA A 383 5.49 12.10 16.92
C ALA A 383 6.79 12.86 17.26
N VAL A 384 7.48 13.41 16.26
CA VAL A 384 8.68 14.24 16.46
C VAL A 384 8.36 15.55 17.19
N GLN A 385 7.22 16.20 16.90
CA GLN A 385 6.78 17.39 17.64
C GLN A 385 6.51 17.08 19.12
N ILE A 386 5.77 15.99 19.39
CA ILE A 386 5.47 15.54 20.75
C ILE A 386 6.75 15.16 21.51
N GLY A 387 7.66 14.40 20.90
CA GLY A 387 8.94 14.05 21.51
C GLY A 387 9.83 15.26 21.83
N LYS A 388 9.86 16.28 20.95
CA LYS A 388 10.53 17.57 21.23
C LYS A 388 9.90 18.29 22.44
N ALA A 389 8.58 18.31 22.55
CA ALA A 389 7.88 18.92 23.70
C ALA A 389 8.10 18.13 25.01
N GLY A 390 8.02 16.81 24.96
CA GLY A 390 8.27 15.91 26.09
C GLY A 390 9.68 16.02 26.65
N LEU A 391 10.69 16.13 25.78
CA LEU A 391 12.09 16.35 26.17
C LEU A 391 12.28 17.70 26.90
N VAL A 392 11.62 18.76 26.45
CA VAL A 392 11.66 20.07 27.10
C VAL A 392 10.98 20.02 28.47
N MET A 393 9.79 19.41 28.58
CA MET A 393 9.09 19.27 29.87
C MET A 393 9.87 18.41 30.87
N SER A 394 10.44 17.29 30.41
CA SER A 394 11.33 16.43 31.21
C SER A 394 12.53 17.22 31.75
N ALA A 395 13.25 17.94 30.89
CA ALA A 395 14.41 18.74 31.29
C ALA A 395 14.05 19.84 32.30
N ILE A 396 12.93 20.56 32.10
CA ILE A 396 12.42 21.58 33.03
C ILE A 396 12.07 20.93 34.38
N THR A 397 11.44 19.76 34.40
CA THR A 397 11.09 19.03 35.63
C THR A 397 12.34 18.70 36.46
N VAL A 398 13.39 18.17 35.82
CA VAL A 398 14.66 17.87 36.49
C VAL A 398 15.31 19.14 37.03
N ILE A 399 15.34 20.23 36.25
CA ILE A 399 15.92 21.50 36.66
C ILE A 399 15.18 22.09 37.88
N ILE A 400 13.84 22.04 37.89
CA ILE A 400 13.04 22.53 39.03
C ILE A 400 13.29 21.69 40.28
N LEU A 401 13.27 20.36 40.20
CA LEU A 401 13.55 19.47 41.33
C LEU A 401 14.95 19.71 41.92
N VAL A 402 15.97 19.81 41.05
CA VAL A 402 17.35 20.11 41.42
C VAL A 402 17.47 21.46 42.12
N LEU A 403 16.87 22.51 41.55
CA LEU A 403 16.92 23.86 42.13
C LEU A 403 16.16 23.95 43.44
N TYR A 404 14.98 23.33 43.55
CA TYR A 404 14.20 23.29 44.79
C TYR A 404 15.05 22.65 45.90
N PHE A 405 15.51 21.41 45.70
CA PHE A 405 16.29 20.67 46.69
C PHE A 405 17.56 21.42 47.13
N VAL A 406 18.28 22.03 46.19
CA VAL A 406 19.51 22.78 46.50
C VAL A 406 19.22 24.06 47.27
N ILE A 407 18.12 24.77 46.98
CA ILE A 407 17.73 25.98 47.70
C ILE A 407 17.22 25.64 49.10
N ASP A 408 16.35 24.63 49.22
CA ASP A 408 15.74 24.23 50.49
C ASP A 408 16.84 23.80 51.49
N THR A 409 17.61 22.76 51.16
CA THR A 409 18.60 22.17 52.08
C THR A 409 19.82 23.05 52.33
N PHE A 410 20.41 23.68 51.30
CA PHE A 410 21.67 24.42 51.46
C PHE A 410 21.50 25.93 51.68
N VAL A 411 20.32 26.52 51.42
CA VAL A 411 20.10 27.97 51.55
C VAL A 411 19.04 28.32 52.60
N ILE A 412 17.95 27.54 52.73
CA ILE A 412 16.89 27.78 53.72
C ILE A 412 17.20 27.05 55.03
N GLU A 413 17.45 25.74 54.99
CA GLU A 413 17.87 24.94 56.14
C GLU A 413 19.36 25.15 56.51
N GLY A 414 20.12 25.81 55.63
CA GLY A 414 21.50 26.25 55.88
C GLY A 414 22.50 25.13 56.15
N HIS A 415 22.22 23.90 55.70
CA HIS A 415 23.08 22.74 55.96
C HIS A 415 24.41 22.87 55.20
N ALA A 416 25.51 22.44 55.84
CA ALA A 416 26.83 22.45 55.20
C ALA A 416 27.02 21.20 54.32
N TRP A 417 27.69 21.34 53.17
CA TRP A 417 28.04 20.18 52.34
C TRP A 417 29.18 19.37 53.00
N LEU A 418 28.79 18.41 53.84
CA LEU A 418 29.70 17.44 54.45
C LEU A 418 30.05 16.33 53.46
N ALA A 419 31.34 15.95 53.42
CA ALA A 419 31.82 14.88 52.53
C ALA A 419 31.11 13.54 52.80
N GLU A 420 30.84 13.24 54.07
CA GLU A 420 30.20 12.00 54.55
C GLU A 420 28.75 11.86 54.06
N CYS A 421 27.97 12.95 54.03
CA CYS A 421 26.58 12.94 53.56
C CYS A 421 26.46 12.97 52.01
N THR A 422 27.55 13.17 51.28
CA THR A 422 27.55 13.32 49.80
C THR A 422 26.84 12.18 49.04
N PRO A 423 26.98 10.89 49.41
CA PRO A 423 26.26 9.79 48.73
C PRO A 423 24.73 9.91 48.81
N VAL A 424 24.20 10.44 49.92
CA VAL A 424 22.75 10.65 50.11
C VAL A 424 22.25 11.73 49.16
N TYR A 425 22.96 12.84 49.04
CA TYR A 425 22.63 13.91 48.08
C TYR A 425 22.68 13.40 46.62
N ILE A 426 23.66 12.55 46.29
CA ILE A 426 23.73 11.90 44.97
C ILE A 426 22.51 11.00 44.72
N GLN A 427 22.03 10.28 45.73
CA GLN A 427 20.83 9.45 45.62
C GLN A 427 19.57 10.27 45.31
N TYR A 428 19.40 11.45 45.91
CA TYR A 428 18.33 12.39 45.56
C TYR A 428 18.46 12.91 44.12
N PHE A 429 19.67 13.29 43.67
CA PHE A 429 19.88 13.72 42.28
C PHE A 429 19.54 12.61 41.26
N VAL A 430 19.83 11.35 41.56
CA VAL A 430 19.44 10.22 40.71
C VAL A 430 17.93 9.99 40.74
N LYS A 431 17.25 10.13 41.89
CA LYS A 431 15.78 10.09 41.97
C LYS A 431 15.14 11.15 41.06
N PHE A 432 15.63 12.40 41.11
CA PHE A 432 15.11 13.48 40.26
C PHE A 432 15.37 13.20 38.76
N PHE A 433 16.52 12.61 38.41
CA PHE A 433 16.79 12.19 37.03
C PHE A 433 15.84 11.06 36.58
N ILE A 434 15.57 10.06 37.42
CA ILE A 434 14.60 8.98 37.14
C ILE A 434 13.18 9.53 36.95
N ILE A 435 12.76 10.52 37.74
CA ILE A 435 11.48 11.22 37.54
C ILE A 435 11.47 11.92 36.16
N GLY A 436 12.56 12.59 35.79
CA GLY A 436 12.72 13.20 34.46
C GLY A 436 12.62 12.19 33.31
N VAL A 437 13.31 11.04 33.41
CA VAL A 437 13.23 9.96 32.41
C VAL A 437 11.81 9.37 32.37
N THR A 438 11.15 9.20 33.51
CA THR A 438 9.75 8.74 33.57
C THR A 438 8.80 9.70 32.86
N VAL A 439 8.96 11.02 33.06
CA VAL A 439 8.20 12.05 32.32
C VAL A 439 8.48 11.98 30.81
N LEU A 440 9.72 11.68 30.39
CA LEU A 440 10.06 11.55 28.97
C LEU A 440 9.42 10.31 28.32
N VAL A 441 9.54 9.13 28.95
CA VAL A 441 8.93 7.87 28.47
C VAL A 441 7.40 7.98 28.40
N VAL A 442 6.79 8.71 29.33
CA VAL A 442 5.35 9.00 29.34
C VAL A 442 4.96 10.05 28.30
N ALA A 443 5.87 10.95 27.90
CA ALA A 443 5.57 11.99 26.91
C ALA A 443 5.79 11.54 25.46
N VAL A 444 6.48 10.42 25.21
CA VAL A 444 6.78 9.89 23.87
C VAL A 444 5.82 8.74 23.54
N PRO A 445 4.85 8.93 22.62
CA PRO A 445 3.87 7.89 22.30
C PRO A 445 4.44 6.87 21.30
N GLU A 446 5.15 5.88 21.82
CA GLU A 446 5.86 4.83 21.04
C GLU A 446 4.89 4.01 20.16
N GLY A 447 3.61 3.88 20.54
CA GLY A 447 2.61 3.12 19.80
C GLY A 447 2.06 3.77 18.54
N LEU A 448 2.38 5.03 18.21
CA LEU A 448 1.80 5.72 17.04
C LEU A 448 2.07 4.99 15.69
N PRO A 449 3.30 4.56 15.34
CA PRO A 449 3.55 3.86 14.08
C PRO A 449 3.00 2.42 14.09
N LEU A 450 2.96 1.81 15.28
CA LEU A 450 2.46 0.46 15.51
C LEU A 450 0.94 0.39 15.27
N ALA A 451 0.18 1.34 15.82
CA ALA A 451 -1.28 1.44 15.69
C ALA A 451 -1.75 1.52 14.22
N VAL A 452 -1.05 2.31 13.38
CA VAL A 452 -1.30 2.34 11.93
C VAL A 452 -1.16 0.94 11.34
N THR A 453 -0.06 0.28 11.64
CA THR A 453 0.29 -1.00 11.00
C THR A 453 -0.63 -2.13 11.46
N ILE A 454 -1.09 -2.11 12.71
CA ILE A 454 -2.13 -3.03 13.23
C ILE A 454 -3.47 -2.77 12.54
N SER A 455 -3.91 -1.51 12.49
CA SER A 455 -5.17 -1.12 11.81
C SER A 455 -5.18 -1.60 10.36
N LEU A 456 -4.08 -1.38 9.64
CA LEU A 456 -3.90 -1.70 8.24
C LEU A 456 -3.85 -3.22 8.00
N ALA A 457 -3.06 -3.97 8.79
CA ALA A 457 -2.96 -5.42 8.67
C ALA A 457 -4.29 -6.13 8.98
N TYR A 458 -5.01 -5.68 10.02
CA TYR A 458 -6.33 -6.19 10.36
C TYR A 458 -7.36 -5.85 9.27
N SER A 459 -7.36 -4.61 8.77
CA SER A 459 -8.28 -4.16 7.73
C SER A 459 -8.06 -4.89 6.40
N VAL A 460 -6.81 -5.05 5.94
CA VAL A 460 -6.48 -5.83 4.73
C VAL A 460 -6.94 -7.29 4.86
N LYS A 461 -6.71 -7.93 6.01
CA LYS A 461 -7.19 -9.29 6.28
C LYS A 461 -8.72 -9.41 6.27
N LYS A 462 -9.45 -8.34 6.55
CA LYS A 462 -10.92 -8.28 6.46
C LYS A 462 -11.38 -7.94 5.03
N MET A 463 -10.74 -6.99 4.36
CA MET A 463 -10.95 -6.67 2.94
C MET A 463 -10.80 -7.90 2.03
N MET A 464 -9.83 -8.78 2.31
CA MET A 464 -9.67 -10.05 1.59
C MET A 464 -10.90 -10.97 1.75
N LYS A 465 -11.59 -10.94 2.89
CA LYS A 465 -12.88 -11.64 3.08
C LYS A 465 -14.05 -10.92 2.38
N ASP A 466 -13.91 -9.62 2.16
CA ASP A 466 -14.81 -8.76 1.39
C ASP A 466 -14.43 -8.68 -0.10
N ASN A 467 -13.75 -9.71 -0.64
CA ASN A 467 -13.32 -9.88 -2.03
C ASN A 467 -12.34 -8.82 -2.59
N ASN A 468 -11.69 -8.06 -1.70
CA ASN A 468 -10.68 -7.06 -2.05
C ASN A 468 -9.28 -7.53 -1.61
N LEU A 469 -8.48 -8.04 -2.54
CA LEU A 469 -7.11 -8.49 -2.31
C LEU A 469 -6.13 -7.32 -2.48
N VAL A 470 -5.74 -6.71 -1.36
CA VAL A 470 -4.82 -5.56 -1.34
C VAL A 470 -3.37 -6.04 -1.48
N ARG A 471 -2.66 -5.57 -2.52
CA ARG A 471 -1.23 -5.82 -2.78
C ARG A 471 -0.34 -4.76 -2.13
N HIS A 472 -0.74 -3.49 -2.23
CA HIS A 472 -0.02 -2.35 -1.66
C HIS A 472 -0.84 -1.76 -0.49
N LEU A 473 -0.27 -1.81 0.71
CA LEU A 473 -1.01 -1.61 1.97
C LEU A 473 -1.50 -0.17 2.14
N ASP A 474 -0.67 0.77 1.72
CA ASP A 474 -0.91 2.22 1.61
C ASP A 474 -2.16 2.54 0.75
N ALA A 475 -2.44 1.78 -0.30
CA ALA A 475 -3.64 1.98 -1.12
C ALA A 475 -4.96 1.76 -0.35
N CYS A 476 -4.95 0.95 0.73
CA CYS A 476 -6.10 0.80 1.63
C CYS A 476 -6.43 2.12 2.34
N GLU A 477 -5.43 2.86 2.82
CA GLU A 477 -5.62 4.19 3.40
C GLU A 477 -6.06 5.20 2.33
N THR A 478 -5.31 5.27 1.22
CA THR A 478 -5.52 6.24 0.15
C THR A 478 -6.93 6.17 -0.44
N MET A 479 -7.50 4.96 -0.59
CA MET A 479 -8.87 4.78 -1.08
C MET A 479 -9.95 5.40 -0.19
N GLY A 480 -9.67 5.61 1.11
CA GLY A 480 -10.59 6.32 2.01
C GLY A 480 -10.84 7.77 1.58
N ASN A 481 -9.86 8.38 0.92
CA ASN A 481 -9.86 9.78 0.49
C ASN A 481 -10.22 9.97 -1.00
N ALA A 482 -10.54 8.89 -1.74
CA ALA A 482 -10.87 8.94 -3.16
C ALA A 482 -11.96 9.98 -3.49
N THR A 483 -11.68 10.86 -4.45
CA THR A 483 -12.62 11.90 -4.95
C THR A 483 -13.14 11.60 -6.36
N ALA A 484 -12.41 10.79 -7.13
CA ALA A 484 -12.78 10.35 -8.47
C ALA A 484 -12.51 8.86 -8.67
N ILE A 485 -13.39 8.18 -9.42
CA ILE A 485 -13.16 6.81 -9.91
C ILE A 485 -13.26 6.84 -11.44
N CYS A 486 -12.15 6.59 -12.12
CA CYS A 486 -12.10 6.42 -13.57
C CYS A 486 -12.18 4.92 -13.91
N SER A 487 -13.38 4.47 -14.31
CA SER A 487 -13.69 3.05 -14.54
C SER A 487 -13.71 2.73 -16.04
N ASP A 488 -13.12 1.60 -16.47
CA ASP A 488 -13.55 1.03 -17.76
C ASP A 488 -15.00 0.51 -17.65
N LYS A 489 -15.63 0.34 -18.81
CA LYS A 489 -16.96 -0.21 -18.97
C LYS A 489 -16.94 -1.74 -19.00
N THR A 490 -16.01 -2.34 -19.76
CA THR A 490 -15.92 -3.78 -20.00
C THR A 490 -15.32 -4.48 -18.79
N GLY A 491 -15.82 -5.66 -18.44
CA GLY A 491 -15.34 -6.44 -17.28
C GLY A 491 -15.75 -5.85 -15.93
N THR A 492 -15.59 -4.53 -15.73
CA THR A 492 -15.91 -3.82 -14.49
C THR A 492 -17.41 -3.51 -14.35
N LEU A 493 -17.96 -2.63 -15.20
CA LEU A 493 -19.35 -2.16 -15.07
C LEU A 493 -20.35 -3.11 -15.73
N THR A 494 -19.93 -3.76 -16.81
CA THR A 494 -20.67 -4.83 -17.50
C THR A 494 -20.17 -6.21 -17.08
N THR A 495 -20.93 -7.24 -17.44
CA THR A 495 -20.62 -8.65 -17.12
C THR A 495 -19.55 -9.29 -18.03
N ASN A 496 -19.12 -8.61 -19.11
CA ASN A 496 -18.28 -9.18 -20.17
C ASN A 496 -18.86 -10.49 -20.74
N ARG A 497 -20.20 -10.52 -20.84
CA ARG A 497 -21.02 -11.63 -21.35
C ARG A 497 -22.00 -11.07 -22.37
N MET A 498 -21.68 -11.22 -23.64
CA MET A 498 -22.56 -10.75 -24.72
C MET A 498 -23.87 -11.55 -24.71
N THR A 499 -25.00 -10.86 -24.81
CA THR A 499 -26.36 -11.42 -24.85
C THR A 499 -27.19 -10.73 -25.93
N VAL A 500 -28.00 -11.47 -26.69
CA VAL A 500 -29.01 -10.85 -27.57
C VAL A 500 -30.13 -10.29 -26.69
N VAL A 501 -30.44 -9.01 -26.86
CA VAL A 501 -31.53 -8.32 -26.12
C VAL A 501 -32.73 -8.05 -27.04
N GLN A 502 -32.46 -7.77 -28.32
CA GLN A 502 -33.47 -7.45 -29.33
C GLN A 502 -33.25 -8.24 -30.61
N THR A 503 -34.32 -8.48 -31.36
CA THR A 503 -34.27 -9.18 -32.65
C THR A 503 -35.28 -8.60 -33.64
N TYR A 504 -34.95 -8.62 -34.93
CA TYR A 504 -35.84 -8.33 -36.03
C TYR A 504 -36.00 -9.60 -36.87
N VAL A 505 -37.20 -10.18 -36.87
CA VAL A 505 -37.50 -11.46 -37.55
C VAL A 505 -38.97 -11.46 -37.97
N GLY A 506 -39.30 -12.08 -39.12
CA GLY A 506 -40.69 -12.15 -39.60
C GLY A 506 -41.35 -10.78 -39.82
N ASP A 507 -40.57 -9.78 -40.26
CA ASP A 507 -40.94 -8.38 -40.38
C ASP A 507 -41.32 -7.63 -39.08
N VAL A 508 -41.05 -8.20 -37.89
CA VAL A 508 -41.34 -7.60 -36.57
C VAL A 508 -40.05 -7.28 -35.79
N HIS A 509 -39.97 -6.07 -35.19
CA HIS A 509 -38.93 -5.68 -34.23
C HIS A 509 -39.36 -6.04 -32.80
N HIS A 510 -38.77 -7.11 -32.26
CA HIS A 510 -38.95 -7.51 -30.87
C HIS A 510 -37.90 -6.85 -29.98
N ARG A 511 -38.35 -6.09 -28.97
CA ARG A 511 -37.48 -5.40 -27.97
C ARG A 511 -37.06 -6.27 -26.79
N VAL A 512 -37.58 -7.50 -26.74
CA VAL A 512 -37.27 -8.58 -25.81
C VAL A 512 -37.22 -9.85 -26.65
N ILE A 513 -36.49 -10.88 -26.23
CA ILE A 513 -36.46 -12.18 -26.92
C ILE A 513 -37.92 -12.71 -27.04
N PRO A 514 -38.40 -13.03 -28.25
CA PRO A 514 -39.73 -13.60 -28.45
C PRO A 514 -39.79 -15.07 -28.01
N ASP A 515 -40.97 -15.53 -27.57
CA ASP A 515 -41.20 -16.96 -27.35
C ASP A 515 -41.05 -17.74 -28.67
N PRO A 516 -40.60 -19.01 -28.66
CA PRO A 516 -40.38 -19.78 -29.88
C PRO A 516 -41.62 -19.93 -30.76
N GLY A 517 -42.81 -19.96 -30.15
CA GLY A 517 -44.10 -20.01 -30.86
C GLY A 517 -44.52 -18.71 -31.56
N GLN A 518 -43.78 -17.61 -31.38
CA GLN A 518 -43.96 -16.36 -32.15
C GLN A 518 -43.14 -16.36 -33.45
N ILE A 519 -42.16 -17.26 -33.59
CA ILE A 519 -41.33 -17.39 -34.80
C ILE A 519 -41.87 -18.56 -35.65
N ASN A 520 -41.87 -18.39 -36.97
CA ASN A 520 -42.22 -19.46 -37.89
C ASN A 520 -41.25 -20.66 -37.74
N PRO A 521 -41.72 -21.92 -37.58
CA PRO A 521 -40.85 -23.08 -37.36
C PRO A 521 -39.74 -23.27 -38.41
N ARG A 522 -39.98 -22.92 -39.68
CA ARG A 522 -38.95 -22.97 -40.74
C ARG A 522 -37.86 -21.93 -40.52
N THR A 523 -38.25 -20.71 -40.17
CA THR A 523 -37.33 -19.60 -39.86
C THR A 523 -36.52 -19.90 -38.60
N LEU A 524 -37.14 -20.54 -37.60
CA LEU A 524 -36.47 -20.96 -36.37
C LEU A 524 -35.39 -22.03 -36.64
N ASP A 525 -35.71 -23.09 -37.39
CA ASP A 525 -34.74 -24.12 -37.78
C ASP A 525 -33.58 -23.54 -38.61
N LEU A 526 -33.89 -22.71 -39.62
CA LEU A 526 -32.86 -22.00 -40.41
C LEU A 526 -31.97 -21.11 -39.53
N LEU A 527 -32.53 -20.42 -38.54
CA LEU A 527 -31.80 -19.56 -37.61
C LEU A 527 -30.87 -20.36 -36.67
N VAL A 528 -31.36 -21.46 -36.09
CA VAL A 528 -30.56 -22.34 -35.22
C VAL A 528 -29.39 -22.93 -36.00
N ASN A 529 -29.65 -23.49 -37.19
CA ASN A 529 -28.59 -24.02 -38.06
C ASN A 529 -27.58 -22.93 -38.46
N ALA A 530 -28.04 -21.75 -38.88
CA ALA A 530 -27.17 -20.63 -39.24
C ALA A 530 -26.26 -20.17 -38.10
N ILE A 531 -26.76 -20.12 -36.86
CA ILE A 531 -25.97 -19.73 -35.69
C ILE A 531 -24.98 -20.83 -35.27
N ALA A 532 -25.44 -22.08 -35.18
CA ALA A 532 -24.67 -23.21 -34.68
C ALA A 532 -23.49 -23.57 -35.58
N ILE A 533 -23.72 -23.54 -36.90
CA ILE A 533 -22.74 -23.93 -37.94
C ILE A 533 -21.79 -22.79 -38.28
N ASN A 534 -22.28 -21.55 -38.42
CA ASN A 534 -21.44 -20.39 -38.75
C ASN A 534 -20.81 -19.75 -37.50
N SER A 535 -20.46 -20.54 -36.48
CA SER A 535 -19.75 -20.07 -35.26
C SER A 535 -18.70 -21.11 -34.88
N ALA A 536 -17.53 -20.66 -34.40
CA ALA A 536 -16.41 -21.56 -34.14
C ALA A 536 -16.76 -22.66 -33.14
N TYR A 537 -16.23 -23.88 -33.33
CA TYR A 537 -16.49 -25.01 -32.43
C TYR A 537 -15.83 -24.83 -31.06
N THR A 538 -14.79 -23.99 -30.99
CA THR A 538 -14.20 -23.46 -29.75
C THR A 538 -15.11 -22.50 -28.98
N SER A 539 -16.06 -21.85 -29.66
CA SER A 539 -17.09 -21.00 -29.03
C SER A 539 -18.22 -21.85 -28.48
N LYS A 540 -18.38 -21.87 -27.15
CA LYS A 540 -19.39 -22.68 -26.44
C LYS A 540 -19.86 -22.02 -25.15
N ILE A 541 -21.11 -22.31 -24.79
CA ILE A 541 -21.63 -22.07 -23.44
C ILE A 541 -21.41 -23.33 -22.61
N MET A 542 -20.98 -23.16 -21.37
CA MET A 542 -20.86 -24.21 -20.36
C MET A 542 -21.72 -23.85 -19.14
N PRO A 543 -22.16 -24.82 -18.32
CA PRO A 543 -22.78 -24.52 -17.02
C PRO A 543 -21.86 -23.63 -16.16
N PRO A 544 -22.44 -22.90 -15.18
CA PRO A 544 -21.64 -22.12 -14.23
C PRO A 544 -20.77 -23.03 -13.36
N ASP A 545 -19.63 -22.52 -12.90
CA ASP A 545 -18.75 -23.25 -11.96
C ASP A 545 -19.32 -23.35 -10.53
N VAL A 546 -20.45 -22.66 -10.25
CA VAL A 546 -21.14 -22.60 -8.96
C VAL A 546 -22.66 -22.64 -9.20
N GLU A 547 -23.40 -23.36 -8.36
CA GLU A 547 -24.87 -23.43 -8.45
C GLU A 547 -25.50 -22.02 -8.33
N GLY A 548 -26.45 -21.72 -9.22
CA GLY A 548 -27.06 -20.38 -9.32
C GLY A 548 -26.21 -19.31 -10.03
N GLY A 549 -24.98 -19.62 -10.42
CA GLY A 549 -24.12 -18.70 -11.18
C GLY A 549 -24.54 -18.49 -12.64
N LEU A 550 -23.94 -17.49 -13.29
CA LEU A 550 -24.15 -17.24 -14.73
C LEU A 550 -23.38 -18.25 -15.60
N ALA A 551 -24.05 -18.83 -16.60
CA ALA A 551 -23.44 -19.73 -17.57
C ALA A 551 -22.21 -19.12 -18.27
N LYS A 552 -21.19 -19.96 -18.48
CA LYS A 552 -19.80 -19.59 -18.78
C LYS A 552 -19.54 -19.59 -20.29
N GLN A 553 -19.27 -18.41 -20.86
CA GLN A 553 -18.95 -18.23 -22.28
C GLN A 553 -17.45 -18.41 -22.56
N VAL A 554 -17.11 -19.48 -23.28
CA VAL A 554 -15.75 -19.82 -23.75
C VAL A 554 -15.66 -19.56 -25.25
N GLY A 555 -14.55 -19.01 -25.73
CA GLY A 555 -14.36 -18.60 -27.13
C GLY A 555 -14.81 -17.16 -27.39
N ASN A 556 -15.25 -16.84 -28.60
CA ASN A 556 -15.64 -15.48 -28.96
C ASN A 556 -16.97 -15.12 -28.29
N LYS A 557 -16.95 -14.18 -27.34
CA LYS A 557 -18.13 -13.71 -26.58
C LYS A 557 -19.30 -13.37 -27.50
N THR A 558 -19.04 -12.70 -28.62
CA THR A 558 -20.09 -12.32 -29.60
C THR A 558 -20.83 -13.54 -30.15
N GLU A 559 -20.11 -14.62 -30.45
CA GLU A 559 -20.69 -15.88 -30.92
C GLU A 559 -21.40 -16.62 -29.79
N CYS A 560 -20.84 -16.57 -28.58
CA CYS A 560 -21.48 -17.13 -27.39
C CYS A 560 -22.78 -16.40 -27.04
N GLY A 561 -22.94 -15.12 -27.40
CA GLY A 561 -24.20 -14.40 -27.31
C GLY A 561 -25.25 -14.89 -28.31
N LEU A 562 -24.83 -15.30 -29.51
CA LEU A 562 -25.71 -15.92 -30.52
C LEU A 562 -26.08 -17.36 -30.13
N LEU A 563 -25.13 -18.15 -29.63
CA LEU A 563 -25.40 -19.48 -29.10
C LEU A 563 -26.29 -19.41 -27.84
N GLY A 564 -26.16 -18.35 -27.04
CA GLY A 564 -27.06 -18.04 -25.93
C GLY A 564 -28.49 -17.80 -26.40
N PHE A 565 -28.66 -16.95 -27.42
CA PHE A 565 -29.95 -16.69 -28.05
C PHE A 565 -30.64 -17.94 -28.59
N VAL A 566 -29.90 -18.96 -29.05
CA VAL A 566 -30.46 -20.27 -29.42
C VAL A 566 -31.03 -21.01 -28.21
N LEU A 567 -30.31 -21.02 -27.07
CA LEU A 567 -30.79 -21.59 -25.81
C LEU A 567 -31.97 -20.80 -25.21
N ASP A 568 -31.94 -19.46 -25.32
CA ASP A 568 -33.03 -18.58 -24.87
C ASP A 568 -34.31 -18.78 -25.72
N LEU A 569 -34.15 -19.14 -27.01
CA LEU A 569 -35.21 -19.64 -27.90
C LEU A 569 -35.56 -21.13 -27.66
N GLN A 570 -35.15 -21.71 -26.53
CA GLN A 570 -35.48 -23.08 -26.09
C GLN A 570 -35.07 -24.18 -27.09
N GLN A 571 -34.03 -23.94 -27.90
CA GLN A 571 -33.43 -24.90 -28.82
C GLN A 571 -32.00 -25.25 -28.38
N ASP A 572 -31.52 -26.45 -28.69
CA ASP A 572 -30.13 -26.86 -28.44
C ASP A 572 -29.32 -26.84 -29.74
N TYR A 573 -28.15 -26.17 -29.71
CA TYR A 573 -27.22 -26.14 -30.84
C TYR A 573 -26.31 -27.39 -30.89
N THR A 574 -26.25 -28.17 -29.82
CA THR A 574 -25.31 -29.31 -29.68
C THR A 574 -25.62 -30.43 -30.69
N PRO A 575 -26.87 -30.90 -30.87
CA PRO A 575 -27.18 -31.95 -31.85
C PRO A 575 -26.92 -31.53 -33.30
N VAL A 576 -26.98 -30.23 -33.63
CA VAL A 576 -26.64 -29.71 -34.96
C VAL A 576 -25.14 -29.83 -35.22
N ARG A 577 -24.33 -29.50 -34.21
CA ARG A 577 -22.86 -29.60 -34.24
C ARG A 577 -22.35 -31.06 -34.22
N GLU A 578 -23.11 -31.98 -33.64
CA GLU A 578 -22.82 -33.42 -33.71
C GLU A 578 -23.15 -34.01 -35.10
N GLN A 579 -24.23 -33.56 -35.74
CA GLN A 579 -24.59 -33.99 -37.10
C GLN A 579 -23.67 -33.41 -38.18
N ILE A 580 -23.15 -32.20 -37.97
CA ILE A 580 -22.22 -31.51 -38.89
C ILE A 580 -20.97 -31.10 -38.09
N PRO A 581 -20.02 -32.04 -37.84
CA PRO A 581 -18.76 -31.69 -37.18
C PRO A 581 -17.91 -30.75 -38.03
N GLU A 582 -16.88 -30.15 -37.44
CA GLU A 582 -15.97 -29.20 -38.11
C GLU A 582 -15.30 -29.80 -39.37
N GLU A 583 -14.98 -31.09 -39.34
CA GLU A 583 -14.48 -31.89 -40.47
C GLU A 583 -15.43 -31.97 -41.68
N ARG A 584 -16.72 -31.69 -41.48
CA ARG A 584 -17.78 -31.75 -42.51
C ARG A 584 -18.06 -30.38 -43.15
N LEU A 585 -17.41 -29.32 -42.69
CA LEU A 585 -17.52 -27.99 -43.28
C LEU A 585 -16.72 -27.93 -44.59
N TYR A 586 -17.30 -27.35 -45.65
CA TYR A 586 -16.68 -27.40 -46.99
C TYR A 586 -15.64 -26.28 -47.20
N LYS A 587 -15.95 -25.08 -46.74
CA LYS A 587 -15.06 -23.89 -46.75
C LYS A 587 -15.52 -22.96 -45.64
N VAL A 588 -14.58 -22.40 -44.87
CA VAL A 588 -14.85 -21.39 -43.83
C VAL A 588 -14.11 -20.10 -44.18
N TYR A 589 -14.87 -19.06 -44.47
CA TYR A 589 -14.36 -17.70 -44.61
C TYR A 589 -14.37 -17.04 -43.23
N THR A 590 -13.20 -17.06 -42.59
CA THR A 590 -12.97 -16.50 -41.24
C THR A 590 -13.31 -15.02 -41.14
N PHE A 591 -13.39 -14.46 -39.92
CA PHE A 591 -13.60 -13.02 -39.77
C PHE A 591 -12.40 -12.22 -40.30
N ASN A 592 -12.66 -11.22 -41.13
CA ASN A 592 -11.67 -10.23 -41.59
C ASN A 592 -12.22 -8.81 -41.36
N SER A 593 -11.42 -7.97 -40.71
CA SER A 593 -11.78 -6.62 -40.25
C SER A 593 -12.20 -5.66 -41.37
N VAL A 594 -11.78 -5.89 -42.62
CA VAL A 594 -12.18 -5.07 -43.78
C VAL A 594 -13.61 -5.39 -44.22
N ARG A 595 -13.98 -6.68 -44.26
CA ARG A 595 -15.36 -7.12 -44.59
C ARG A 595 -16.33 -7.07 -43.41
N LYS A 596 -15.82 -7.17 -42.18
CA LYS A 596 -16.57 -7.35 -40.92
C LYS A 596 -17.62 -8.48 -40.95
N SER A 597 -17.37 -9.54 -41.71
CA SER A 597 -18.23 -10.72 -41.79
C SER A 597 -17.42 -12.02 -41.77
N MET A 598 -18.11 -13.11 -41.42
CA MET A 598 -17.66 -14.50 -41.40
C MET A 598 -18.74 -15.35 -42.06
N SER A 599 -18.32 -16.32 -42.89
CA SER A 599 -19.26 -17.21 -43.59
C SER A 599 -18.76 -18.65 -43.64
N THR A 600 -19.66 -19.61 -43.49
CA THR A 600 -19.38 -21.06 -43.51
C THR A 600 -20.22 -21.73 -44.57
N VAL A 601 -19.58 -22.57 -45.40
CA VAL A 601 -20.22 -23.37 -46.45
C VAL A 601 -20.40 -24.81 -45.98
N ILE A 602 -21.62 -25.33 -46.12
CA ILE A 602 -21.91 -26.76 -46.00
C ILE A 602 -22.42 -27.33 -47.33
N LYS A 603 -22.23 -28.63 -47.54
CA LYS A 603 -22.82 -29.37 -48.67
C LYS A 603 -24.10 -30.07 -48.23
N LEU A 604 -25.20 -29.82 -48.94
CA LEU A 604 -26.51 -30.39 -48.66
C LEU A 604 -26.67 -31.81 -49.25
N PRO A 605 -27.63 -32.63 -48.77
CA PRO A 605 -27.79 -34.02 -49.21
C PRO A 605 -28.17 -34.20 -50.68
N ASP A 606 -28.71 -33.17 -51.33
CA ASP A 606 -28.98 -33.11 -52.77
C ASP A 606 -27.74 -32.78 -53.62
N GLY A 607 -26.60 -32.53 -52.97
CA GLY A 607 -25.33 -32.16 -53.58
C GLY A 607 -25.13 -30.66 -53.79
N SER A 608 -26.14 -29.83 -53.53
CA SER A 608 -26.03 -28.36 -53.56
C SER A 608 -25.24 -27.84 -52.35
N PHE A 609 -24.95 -26.54 -52.32
CA PHE A 609 -24.19 -25.91 -51.24
C PHE A 609 -25.02 -24.82 -50.54
N ARG A 610 -24.97 -24.77 -49.21
CA ARG A 610 -25.57 -23.69 -48.41
C ARG A 610 -24.48 -22.90 -47.71
N LEU A 611 -24.43 -21.60 -48.01
CA LEU A 611 -23.59 -20.60 -47.37
C LEU A 611 -24.39 -19.97 -46.23
N TYR A 612 -23.92 -20.08 -45.00
CA TYR A 612 -24.37 -19.25 -43.88
C TYR A 612 -23.40 -18.08 -43.68
N SER A 613 -23.89 -16.87 -43.45
CA SER A 613 -23.08 -15.66 -43.29
C SER A 613 -23.58 -14.81 -42.12
N LYS A 614 -22.65 -14.21 -41.37
CA LYS A 614 -22.94 -13.29 -40.27
C LYS A 614 -21.95 -12.12 -40.27
N GLY A 615 -22.41 -10.95 -39.87
CA GLY A 615 -21.54 -9.77 -39.81
C GLY A 615 -22.24 -8.49 -39.39
N ALA A 616 -21.49 -7.39 -39.46
CA ALA A 616 -22.00 -6.06 -39.18
C ALA A 616 -23.22 -5.75 -40.06
N SER A 617 -24.35 -5.38 -39.43
CA SER A 617 -25.64 -5.32 -40.11
C SER A 617 -25.66 -4.32 -41.28
N GLU A 618 -24.99 -3.18 -41.14
CA GLU A 618 -24.88 -2.10 -42.13
C GLU A 618 -24.06 -2.47 -43.38
N ILE A 619 -23.33 -3.59 -43.32
CA ILE A 619 -22.56 -4.16 -44.44
C ILE A 619 -23.30 -5.37 -45.02
N MET A 620 -23.77 -6.28 -44.18
CA MET A 620 -24.42 -7.51 -44.65
C MET A 620 -25.75 -7.25 -45.36
N LEU A 621 -26.56 -6.28 -44.91
CA LEU A 621 -27.83 -5.96 -45.58
C LEU A 621 -27.62 -5.39 -46.99
N LYS A 622 -26.50 -4.70 -47.25
CA LYS A 622 -26.14 -4.26 -48.62
C LYS A 622 -25.89 -5.45 -49.55
N LYS A 623 -25.46 -6.59 -49.00
CA LYS A 623 -25.25 -7.86 -49.69
C LYS A 623 -26.50 -8.76 -49.76
N CYS A 624 -27.58 -8.44 -49.05
CA CYS A 624 -28.80 -9.24 -49.03
C CYS A 624 -29.75 -8.82 -50.17
N SER A 625 -30.10 -9.72 -51.09
CA SER A 625 -31.12 -9.47 -52.13
C SER A 625 -32.53 -9.86 -51.69
N TYR A 626 -32.65 -10.68 -50.63
CA TYR A 626 -33.92 -11.17 -50.09
C TYR A 626 -33.95 -11.06 -48.56
N ILE A 627 -35.14 -11.18 -47.98
CA ILE A 627 -35.38 -11.26 -46.53
C ILE A 627 -36.53 -12.24 -46.28
N LEU A 628 -36.51 -12.99 -45.17
CA LEU A 628 -37.61 -13.88 -44.80
C LEU A 628 -38.80 -13.10 -44.23
N ASP A 629 -40.00 -13.39 -44.73
CA ASP A 629 -41.25 -12.85 -44.22
C ASP A 629 -41.78 -13.63 -42.98
N ALA A 630 -42.95 -13.24 -42.45
CA ALA A 630 -43.60 -13.94 -41.34
C ALA A 630 -44.00 -15.39 -41.66
N ASN A 631 -44.15 -15.75 -42.94
CA ASN A 631 -44.47 -17.11 -43.40
C ASN A 631 -43.20 -17.97 -43.57
N GLY A 632 -42.00 -17.38 -43.42
CA GLY A 632 -40.72 -18.04 -43.64
C GLY A 632 -40.34 -18.17 -45.11
N GLU A 633 -40.96 -17.39 -45.99
CA GLU A 633 -40.69 -17.39 -47.43
C GLU A 633 -39.82 -16.16 -47.81
N PRO A 634 -38.90 -16.27 -48.79
CA PRO A 634 -37.98 -15.19 -49.13
C PRO A 634 -38.65 -14.11 -50.00
N ARG A 635 -38.96 -12.95 -49.42
CA ARG A 635 -39.40 -11.76 -50.17
C ARG A 635 -38.22 -10.96 -50.71
N SER A 636 -38.39 -10.35 -51.89
CA SER A 636 -37.40 -9.45 -52.49
C SER A 636 -37.14 -8.24 -51.59
N PHE A 637 -35.87 -7.91 -51.37
CA PHE A 637 -35.44 -6.88 -50.42
C PHE A 637 -34.74 -5.74 -51.17
N ARG A 638 -35.49 -4.69 -51.49
CA ARG A 638 -35.06 -3.59 -52.37
C ARG A 638 -34.13 -2.62 -51.63
N PRO A 639 -33.32 -1.80 -52.33
CA PRO A 639 -32.46 -0.80 -51.68
C PRO A 639 -33.20 0.12 -50.71
N ARG A 640 -34.41 0.57 -51.09
CA ARG A 640 -35.28 1.38 -50.22
C ARG A 640 -35.66 0.63 -48.93
N ASP A 641 -36.02 -0.64 -49.04
CA ASP A 641 -36.42 -1.47 -47.90
C ASP A 641 -35.24 -1.67 -46.93
N ARG A 642 -34.01 -1.80 -47.47
CA ARG A 642 -32.76 -1.86 -46.69
C ARG A 642 -32.51 -0.55 -45.94
N ASP A 643 -32.63 0.59 -46.62
CA ASP A 643 -32.41 1.91 -46.03
C ASP A 643 -33.48 2.25 -44.97
N GLU A 644 -34.74 1.89 -45.21
CA GLU A 644 -35.82 2.03 -44.23
C GLU A 644 -35.59 1.12 -43.00
N MET A 645 -35.13 -0.12 -43.18
CA MET A 645 -34.80 -1.02 -42.05
C MET A 645 -33.56 -0.55 -41.26
N VAL A 646 -32.55 -0.01 -41.94
CA VAL A 646 -31.39 0.61 -41.27
C VAL A 646 -31.86 1.77 -40.39
N LYS A 647 -32.71 2.66 -40.91
CA LYS A 647 -33.19 3.85 -40.20
C LYS A 647 -34.23 3.56 -39.09
N GLN A 648 -35.10 2.57 -39.28
CA GLN A 648 -36.19 2.28 -38.34
C GLN A 648 -35.82 1.24 -37.28
N VAL A 649 -34.81 0.40 -37.51
CA VAL A 649 -34.44 -0.70 -36.61
C VAL A 649 -32.99 -0.58 -36.13
N ILE A 650 -32.03 -0.47 -37.05
CA ILE A 650 -30.60 -0.52 -36.69
C ILE A 650 -30.10 0.77 -36.04
N GLU A 651 -30.49 1.94 -36.54
CA GLU A 651 -30.15 3.22 -35.91
C GLU A 651 -30.71 3.32 -34.47
N PRO A 652 -31.99 2.99 -34.19
CA PRO A 652 -32.49 2.88 -32.82
C PRO A 652 -31.74 1.87 -31.94
N MET A 653 -31.49 0.63 -32.42
CA MET A 653 -30.70 -0.36 -31.68
C MET A 653 -29.31 0.19 -31.31
N ALA A 654 -28.62 0.83 -32.26
CA ALA A 654 -27.29 1.42 -32.04
C ALA A 654 -27.31 2.66 -31.12
N CYS A 655 -28.42 3.41 -31.09
CA CYS A 655 -28.65 4.50 -30.13
C CYS A 655 -28.92 4.00 -28.71
N GLU A 656 -29.57 2.84 -28.56
CA GLU A 656 -29.69 2.12 -27.27
C GLU A 656 -28.38 1.41 -26.85
N GLY A 657 -27.34 1.50 -27.69
CA GLY A 657 -25.99 1.01 -27.44
C GLY A 657 -25.70 -0.41 -27.98
N LEU A 658 -26.69 -1.07 -28.58
CA LEU A 658 -26.63 -2.45 -29.01
C LEU A 658 -25.73 -2.64 -30.23
N ARG A 659 -24.93 -3.72 -30.23
CA ARG A 659 -24.13 -4.17 -31.36
C ARG A 659 -25.03 -4.97 -32.32
N THR A 660 -25.35 -4.39 -33.47
CA THR A 660 -26.25 -5.00 -34.46
C THR A 660 -25.53 -5.97 -35.41
N ILE A 661 -25.99 -7.22 -35.43
CA ILE A 661 -25.47 -8.28 -36.31
C ILE A 661 -26.60 -8.80 -37.19
N CYS A 662 -26.34 -8.86 -38.49
CA CYS A 662 -27.23 -9.52 -39.45
C CYS A 662 -26.78 -10.97 -39.64
N ILE A 663 -27.75 -11.89 -39.67
CA ILE A 663 -27.57 -13.31 -39.98
C ILE A 663 -28.32 -13.58 -41.28
N ALA A 664 -27.64 -14.22 -42.24
CA ALA A 664 -28.14 -14.45 -43.58
C ALA A 664 -27.66 -15.81 -44.14
N PHE A 665 -28.33 -16.30 -45.19
CA PHE A 665 -27.90 -17.49 -45.92
C PHE A 665 -28.01 -17.31 -47.44
N ARG A 666 -27.38 -18.19 -48.22
CA ARG A 666 -27.57 -18.32 -49.67
C ARG A 666 -27.43 -19.79 -50.06
N ASP A 667 -28.31 -20.25 -50.93
CA ASP A 667 -28.21 -21.57 -51.55
C ASP A 667 -27.55 -21.41 -52.93
N LEU A 668 -26.59 -22.30 -53.23
CA LEU A 668 -25.74 -22.27 -54.41
C LEU A 668 -25.86 -23.62 -55.15
N PRO A 669 -26.02 -23.61 -56.49
CA PRO A 669 -26.14 -24.84 -57.27
C PRO A 669 -24.84 -25.66 -57.22
N SER A 670 -24.96 -26.96 -57.50
CA SER A 670 -23.83 -27.89 -57.56
C SER A 670 -23.11 -27.93 -58.91
N ASN A 671 -23.67 -27.28 -59.94
CA ASN A 671 -23.14 -27.29 -61.30
C ASN A 671 -23.56 -26.00 -62.06
N PRO A 672 -22.62 -25.17 -62.56
CA PRO A 672 -21.18 -25.23 -62.28
C PRO A 672 -20.88 -25.10 -60.79
N GLU A 673 -19.77 -25.65 -60.33
CA GLU A 673 -19.32 -25.43 -58.94
C GLU A 673 -18.86 -23.97 -58.76
N PRO A 674 -19.24 -23.28 -57.67
CA PRO A 674 -18.76 -21.93 -57.37
C PRO A 674 -17.24 -21.83 -57.25
N ASP A 675 -16.65 -20.70 -57.68
CA ASP A 675 -15.23 -20.40 -57.43
C ASP A 675 -15.02 -20.01 -55.96
N TRP A 676 -14.62 -20.98 -55.14
CA TRP A 676 -14.41 -20.82 -53.70
C TRP A 676 -13.26 -19.88 -53.31
N GLU A 677 -12.41 -19.44 -54.24
CA GLU A 677 -11.44 -18.39 -53.98
C GLU A 677 -12.00 -16.99 -54.28
N ASN A 678 -13.01 -16.87 -55.16
CA ASN A 678 -13.75 -15.62 -55.39
C ASN A 678 -14.87 -15.40 -54.34
N GLU A 679 -14.48 -15.28 -53.06
CA GLU A 679 -15.40 -14.98 -51.94
C GLU A 679 -16.27 -13.73 -52.21
N ALA A 680 -15.73 -12.75 -52.94
CA ALA A 680 -16.41 -11.50 -53.23
C ALA A 680 -17.71 -11.68 -54.05
N GLU A 681 -17.79 -12.72 -54.89
CA GLU A 681 -18.96 -13.10 -55.67
C GLU A 681 -19.87 -14.08 -54.92
N ILE A 682 -19.29 -15.06 -54.22
CA ILE A 682 -20.03 -16.05 -53.40
C ILE A 682 -20.84 -15.36 -52.30
N VAL A 683 -20.24 -14.44 -51.56
CA VAL A 683 -20.89 -13.70 -50.47
C VAL A 683 -21.60 -12.48 -51.06
N THR A 684 -22.60 -12.71 -51.91
CA THR A 684 -23.57 -11.72 -52.46
C THR A 684 -24.96 -12.35 -52.54
N GLU A 685 -25.98 -11.58 -52.95
CA GLU A 685 -27.38 -12.02 -53.12
C GLU A 685 -27.99 -12.80 -51.94
N LEU A 686 -27.55 -12.51 -50.72
CA LEU A 686 -27.94 -13.25 -49.53
C LEU A 686 -29.44 -13.07 -49.20
N THR A 687 -30.03 -14.04 -48.49
CA THR A 687 -31.33 -13.93 -47.84
C THR A 687 -31.13 -13.63 -46.37
N CYS A 688 -31.58 -12.45 -45.93
CA CYS A 688 -31.55 -12.06 -44.51
C CYS A 688 -32.56 -12.89 -43.70
N ILE A 689 -32.09 -13.52 -42.62
CA ILE A 689 -32.92 -14.30 -41.67
C ILE A 689 -33.38 -13.39 -40.52
N THR A 690 -32.45 -12.65 -39.94
CA THR A 690 -32.69 -11.77 -38.78
C THR A 690 -31.59 -10.71 -38.65
N VAL A 691 -31.93 -9.60 -37.98
CA VAL A 691 -30.94 -8.70 -37.37
C VAL A 691 -31.12 -8.72 -35.86
N VAL A 692 -30.06 -9.05 -35.13
CA VAL A 692 -30.05 -9.09 -33.66
C VAL A 692 -29.26 -7.94 -33.06
N GLY A 693 -29.78 -7.36 -31.98
CA GLY A 693 -29.11 -6.37 -31.14
C GLY A 693 -28.48 -7.05 -29.92
N ILE A 694 -27.15 -7.11 -29.89
CA ILE A 694 -26.37 -7.71 -28.79
C ILE A 694 -25.96 -6.61 -27.80
N GLU A 695 -26.17 -6.84 -26.51
CA GLU A 695 -25.62 -6.01 -25.42
C GLU A 695 -24.60 -6.81 -24.60
N ASP A 696 -23.71 -6.09 -23.93
CA ASP A 696 -22.93 -6.57 -22.78
C ASP A 696 -23.56 -5.95 -21.53
N PRO A 697 -24.39 -6.67 -20.78
CA PRO A 697 -25.30 -6.07 -19.81
C PRO A 697 -24.56 -5.58 -18.55
N VAL A 698 -25.06 -4.46 -18.01
CA VAL A 698 -24.64 -3.87 -16.73
C VAL A 698 -24.92 -4.86 -15.59
N ARG A 699 -23.98 -4.97 -14.64
CA ARG A 699 -24.16 -5.82 -13.46
C ARG A 699 -25.28 -5.25 -12.55
N PRO A 700 -26.25 -6.05 -12.05
CA PRO A 700 -27.42 -5.55 -11.32
C PRO A 700 -27.13 -4.62 -10.14
N GLU A 701 -25.99 -4.80 -9.47
CA GLU A 701 -25.53 -4.07 -8.30
C GLU A 701 -24.81 -2.74 -8.62
N VAL A 702 -24.30 -2.56 -9.85
CA VAL A 702 -23.54 -1.38 -10.27
C VAL A 702 -24.32 -0.06 -10.09
N PRO A 703 -25.62 0.05 -10.46
CA PRO A 703 -26.36 1.30 -10.30
C PRO A 703 -26.56 1.75 -8.84
N ASP A 704 -26.62 0.82 -7.87
CA ASP A 704 -26.68 1.19 -6.44
C ASP A 704 -25.28 1.51 -5.88
N ALA A 705 -24.26 0.76 -6.31
CA ALA A 705 -22.88 1.03 -5.94
C ALA A 705 -22.41 2.42 -6.42
N ILE A 706 -22.77 2.83 -7.65
CA ILE A 706 -22.48 4.18 -8.18
C ILE A 706 -23.24 5.26 -7.42
N ARG A 707 -24.52 5.04 -7.09
CA ARG A 707 -25.32 5.93 -6.24
C ARG A 707 -24.68 6.12 -4.85
N LYS A 708 -24.15 5.04 -4.25
CA LYS A 708 -23.40 5.08 -2.98
C LYS A 708 -22.10 5.88 -3.11
N CYS A 709 -21.32 5.68 -4.17
CA CYS A 709 -20.13 6.51 -4.45
C CYS A 709 -20.46 7.99 -4.60
N GLN A 710 -21.47 8.35 -5.40
CA GLN A 710 -21.91 9.72 -5.60
C GLN A 710 -22.36 10.38 -4.28
N ARG A 711 -23.14 9.66 -3.46
CA ARG A 711 -23.56 10.12 -2.12
C ARG A 711 -22.38 10.35 -1.17
N ALA A 712 -21.34 9.51 -1.27
CA ALA A 712 -20.10 9.63 -0.52
C ALA A 712 -19.14 10.74 -1.03
N GLY A 713 -19.58 11.53 -2.03
CA GLY A 713 -18.82 12.62 -2.63
C GLY A 713 -17.86 12.20 -3.75
N ILE A 714 -17.96 10.96 -4.25
CA ILE A 714 -17.01 10.39 -5.21
C ILE A 714 -17.56 10.46 -6.64
N THR A 715 -16.78 11.07 -7.53
CA THR A 715 -17.18 11.32 -8.93
C THR A 715 -16.74 10.18 -9.87
N VAL A 716 -17.66 9.26 -10.13
CA VAL A 716 -17.47 8.17 -11.10
C VAL A 716 -17.45 8.72 -12.53
N ARG A 717 -16.48 8.28 -13.33
CA ARG A 717 -16.32 8.57 -14.77
C ARG A 717 -16.10 7.27 -15.54
N MET A 718 -16.78 7.12 -16.67
CA MET A 718 -16.54 6.01 -17.59
C MET A 718 -15.46 6.39 -18.60
N VAL A 719 -14.45 5.54 -18.77
CA VAL A 719 -13.34 5.76 -19.72
C VAL A 719 -13.13 4.47 -20.51
N THR A 720 -13.52 4.44 -21.78
CA THR A 720 -13.60 3.19 -22.55
C THR A 720 -13.29 3.36 -24.04
N GLY A 721 -12.82 2.28 -24.68
CA GLY A 721 -12.60 2.20 -26.13
C GLY A 721 -13.88 2.12 -26.97
N ASP A 722 -15.05 1.91 -26.35
CA ASP A 722 -16.34 1.80 -27.04
C ASP A 722 -16.80 3.10 -27.73
N ASN A 723 -17.77 2.97 -28.63
CA ASN A 723 -18.40 4.08 -29.35
C ASN A 723 -19.19 5.00 -28.39
N ILE A 724 -19.21 6.31 -28.65
CA ILE A 724 -19.82 7.31 -27.75
C ILE A 724 -21.31 7.08 -27.47
N ASN A 725 -22.08 6.54 -28.42
CA ASN A 725 -23.49 6.21 -28.20
C ASN A 725 -23.67 5.06 -27.21
N THR A 726 -22.93 3.97 -27.38
CA THR A 726 -22.91 2.82 -26.45
C THR A 726 -22.43 3.24 -25.07
N ALA A 727 -21.33 3.98 -24.98
CA ALA A 727 -20.80 4.48 -23.70
C ALA A 727 -21.81 5.41 -22.99
N ARG A 728 -22.52 6.28 -23.72
CA ARG A 728 -23.59 7.14 -23.17
C ARG A 728 -24.80 6.33 -22.70
N ALA A 729 -25.26 5.36 -23.48
CA ALA A 729 -26.40 4.51 -23.11
C ALA A 729 -26.11 3.70 -21.84
N ILE A 730 -24.92 3.11 -21.74
CA ILE A 730 -24.49 2.35 -20.56
C ILE A 730 -24.25 3.29 -19.36
N ALA A 731 -23.64 4.46 -19.56
CA ALA A 731 -23.49 5.46 -18.49
C ALA A 731 -24.84 5.93 -17.92
N ALA A 732 -25.89 6.04 -18.74
CA ALA A 732 -27.24 6.33 -18.29
C ALA A 732 -27.87 5.15 -17.52
N LYS A 733 -27.74 3.90 -18.01
CA LYS A 733 -28.19 2.69 -17.29
C LYS A 733 -27.48 2.52 -15.93
N CYS A 734 -26.20 2.88 -15.85
CA CYS A 734 -25.40 2.88 -14.63
C CYS A 734 -25.68 4.06 -13.67
N GLY A 735 -26.42 5.08 -14.08
CA GLY A 735 -26.63 6.29 -13.28
C GLY A 735 -25.41 7.22 -13.15
N ILE A 736 -24.45 7.14 -14.07
CA ILE A 736 -23.28 8.05 -14.15
C ILE A 736 -23.68 9.42 -14.73
N ILE A 737 -24.73 9.43 -15.56
CA ILE A 737 -25.39 10.62 -16.11
C ILE A 737 -26.90 10.47 -15.99
N HIS A 738 -27.60 11.57 -15.72
CA HIS A 738 -29.07 11.63 -15.71
C HIS A 738 -29.61 12.48 -16.87
N PRO A 739 -30.84 12.21 -17.35
CA PRO A 739 -31.46 13.01 -18.42
C PRO A 739 -31.71 14.45 -17.95
N GLY A 740 -30.92 15.40 -18.46
CA GLY A 740 -30.99 16.82 -18.11
C GLY A 740 -29.70 17.40 -17.53
N ASP A 741 -28.71 16.58 -17.19
CA ASP A 741 -27.41 17.05 -16.68
C ASP A 741 -26.58 17.77 -17.75
N ASP A 742 -25.92 18.87 -17.37
CA ASP A 742 -24.90 19.56 -18.18
C ASP A 742 -23.52 18.86 -18.09
N PHE A 743 -23.52 17.53 -18.26
CA PHE A 743 -22.32 16.69 -18.25
C PHE A 743 -21.84 16.33 -19.66
N ILE A 744 -20.52 16.32 -19.83
CA ILE A 744 -19.89 16.16 -21.14
C ILE A 744 -19.54 14.68 -21.38
N CYS A 745 -19.92 14.20 -22.57
CA CYS A 745 -19.37 12.99 -23.19
C CYS A 745 -18.45 13.42 -24.35
N LEU A 746 -17.21 12.91 -24.40
CA LEU A 746 -16.25 13.17 -25.51
C LEU A 746 -15.78 11.86 -26.14
N GLU A 747 -15.33 11.91 -27.39
CA GLU A 747 -14.43 10.90 -27.94
C GLU A 747 -12.95 11.27 -27.69
N GLY A 748 -12.06 10.28 -27.58
CA GLY A 748 -10.61 10.48 -27.35
C GLY A 748 -9.94 11.45 -28.33
N LYS A 749 -10.40 11.47 -29.60
CA LYS A 749 -9.95 12.45 -30.61
C LYS A 749 -10.33 13.89 -30.27
N ASP A 750 -11.55 14.10 -29.77
CA ASP A 750 -12.02 15.43 -29.35
C ASP A 750 -11.40 15.87 -28.03
N PHE A 751 -11.14 14.93 -27.11
CA PHE A 751 -10.38 15.19 -25.90
C PHE A 751 -8.96 15.67 -26.25
N ASN A 752 -8.19 14.92 -27.05
CA ASN A 752 -6.87 15.33 -27.54
C ASN A 752 -6.89 16.72 -28.20
N ARG A 753 -7.86 16.96 -29.10
CA ARG A 753 -7.99 18.23 -29.82
C ARG A 753 -8.26 19.43 -28.91
N ARG A 754 -8.90 19.23 -27.75
CA ARG A 754 -9.22 20.30 -26.80
C ARG A 754 -8.11 20.53 -25.78
N ILE A 755 -7.41 19.49 -25.33
CA ILE A 755 -6.34 19.61 -24.31
C ILE A 755 -4.99 20.05 -24.89
N ARG A 756 -4.79 19.86 -26.20
CA ARG A 756 -3.54 20.24 -26.87
C ARG A 756 -3.55 21.67 -27.38
N ASN A 757 -2.36 22.25 -27.49
CA ASN A 757 -2.11 23.56 -28.07
C ASN A 757 -1.73 23.49 -29.57
N GLU A 758 -1.41 24.64 -30.17
CA GLU A 758 -1.07 24.73 -31.59
C GLU A 758 0.27 24.04 -31.95
N LYS A 759 1.11 23.75 -30.96
CA LYS A 759 2.35 22.95 -31.10
C LYS A 759 2.11 21.45 -30.87
N GLY A 760 0.91 21.05 -30.45
CA GLY A 760 0.54 19.66 -30.12
C GLY A 760 0.87 19.21 -28.68
N GLU A 761 1.43 20.11 -27.86
CA GLU A 761 1.74 19.92 -26.44
C GLU A 761 0.45 19.95 -25.60
N ILE A 762 0.45 19.32 -24.42
CA ILE A 762 -0.72 19.21 -23.54
C ILE A 762 -0.70 20.37 -22.53
N GLU A 763 -1.75 21.20 -22.51
CA GLU A 763 -1.89 22.33 -21.57
C GLU A 763 -2.87 21.98 -20.44
N GLN A 764 -2.39 21.95 -19.20
CA GLN A 764 -3.18 21.59 -18.01
C GLN A 764 -4.43 22.47 -17.87
N GLU A 765 -4.29 23.78 -18.08
CA GLU A 765 -5.38 24.77 -18.04
C GLU A 765 -6.53 24.46 -19.04
N ARG A 766 -6.27 23.66 -20.09
CA ARG A 766 -7.31 23.14 -21.01
C ARG A 766 -7.95 21.86 -20.51
N ILE A 767 -7.20 20.95 -19.87
CA ILE A 767 -7.76 19.77 -19.19
C ILE A 767 -8.72 20.24 -18.09
N ASP A 768 -8.30 21.25 -17.33
CA ASP A 768 -9.03 21.86 -16.22
C ASP A 768 -10.43 22.36 -16.62
N LYS A 769 -10.54 22.98 -17.80
CA LYS A 769 -11.82 23.45 -18.35
C LYS A 769 -12.77 22.30 -18.76
N ILE A 770 -12.35 21.04 -18.67
CA ILE A 770 -13.07 19.86 -19.21
C ILE A 770 -13.34 18.79 -18.14
N TRP A 771 -12.33 18.35 -17.38
CA TRP A 771 -12.43 17.19 -16.48
C TRP A 771 -13.51 17.29 -15.37
N PRO A 772 -13.89 18.47 -14.84
CA PRO A 772 -14.95 18.57 -13.84
C PRO A 772 -16.34 18.17 -14.38
N LYS A 773 -16.63 18.52 -15.64
CA LYS A 773 -17.89 18.18 -16.33
C LYS A 773 -17.82 16.87 -17.13
N LEU A 774 -16.64 16.38 -17.48
CA LEU A 774 -16.47 15.10 -18.18
C LEU A 774 -16.98 13.93 -17.33
N ARG A 775 -17.89 13.12 -17.90
CA ARG A 775 -18.41 11.89 -17.28
C ARG A 775 -18.16 10.63 -18.12
N VAL A 776 -18.06 10.79 -19.45
CA VAL A 776 -17.79 9.70 -20.38
C VAL A 776 -16.69 10.12 -21.35
N LEU A 777 -15.59 9.37 -21.37
CA LEU A 777 -14.57 9.43 -22.43
C LEU A 777 -14.64 8.14 -23.23
N ALA A 778 -15.17 8.24 -24.45
CA ALA A 778 -15.38 7.14 -25.38
C ALA A 778 -14.26 7.07 -26.43
N ARG A 779 -14.08 5.92 -27.10
CA ARG A 779 -12.96 5.65 -28.02
C ARG A 779 -11.59 6.06 -27.44
N SER A 780 -11.38 5.90 -26.13
CA SER A 780 -10.13 6.25 -25.47
C SER A 780 -9.02 5.25 -25.83
N SER A 781 -7.87 5.75 -26.24
CA SER A 781 -6.63 4.98 -26.28
C SER A 781 -5.98 4.88 -24.88
N PRO A 782 -5.02 3.95 -24.65
CA PRO A 782 -4.30 3.82 -23.37
C PRO A 782 -3.68 5.14 -22.88
N THR A 783 -3.09 5.90 -23.81
CA THR A 783 -2.48 7.21 -23.53
C THR A 783 -3.52 8.28 -23.18
N ASP A 784 -4.75 8.20 -23.71
CA ASP A 784 -5.85 9.08 -23.30
C ASP A 784 -6.29 8.80 -21.86
N LYS A 785 -6.34 7.51 -21.46
CA LYS A 785 -6.64 7.12 -20.07
C LYS A 785 -5.59 7.69 -19.12
N HIS A 786 -4.31 7.45 -19.40
CA HIS A 786 -3.19 7.97 -18.61
C HIS A 786 -3.21 9.51 -18.54
N THR A 787 -3.43 10.19 -19.66
CA THR A 787 -3.48 11.66 -19.74
C THR A 787 -4.64 12.24 -18.92
N LEU A 788 -5.81 11.61 -18.96
CA LEU A 788 -6.95 12.03 -18.12
C LEU A 788 -6.68 11.81 -16.63
N VAL A 789 -6.11 10.67 -16.24
CA VAL A 789 -5.79 10.35 -14.85
C VAL A 789 -4.75 11.33 -14.31
N LYS A 790 -3.62 11.50 -15.02
CA LYS A 790 -2.60 12.49 -14.68
C LYS A 790 -3.19 13.90 -14.59
N GLY A 791 -3.96 14.34 -15.59
CA GLY A 791 -4.54 15.68 -15.63
C GLY A 791 -5.63 15.97 -14.60
N ILE A 792 -6.17 14.96 -13.90
CA ILE A 792 -7.03 15.15 -12.71
C ILE A 792 -6.19 15.22 -11.43
N ILE A 793 -5.13 14.42 -11.33
CA ILE A 793 -4.19 14.42 -10.19
C ILE A 793 -3.42 15.75 -10.12
N ASP A 794 -2.95 16.23 -11.27
CA ASP A 794 -2.14 17.44 -11.43
C ASP A 794 -3.00 18.73 -11.51
N SER A 795 -4.31 18.66 -11.27
CA SER A 795 -5.24 19.80 -11.37
C SER A 795 -5.32 20.65 -10.10
N SER A 796 -5.26 21.98 -10.27
CA SER A 796 -5.29 22.97 -9.19
C SER A 796 -6.60 23.79 -9.07
N ILE A 797 -7.64 23.51 -9.87
CA ILE A 797 -8.94 24.23 -9.80
C ILE A 797 -9.57 24.12 -8.41
N VAL A 798 -9.40 22.96 -7.78
CA VAL A 798 -9.85 22.68 -6.42
C VAL A 798 -8.62 22.81 -5.53
N GLU A 799 -8.71 23.60 -4.45
CA GLU A 799 -7.66 23.83 -3.44
C GLU A 799 -7.07 22.53 -2.85
N GLN A 800 -7.76 21.41 -3.04
CA GLN A 800 -7.36 20.08 -2.60
C GLN A 800 -7.06 19.21 -3.82
N ARG A 801 -5.80 18.77 -3.94
CA ARG A 801 -5.35 17.74 -4.89
C ARG A 801 -6.32 16.56 -4.87
N GLN A 802 -6.79 16.17 -6.04
CA GLN A 802 -7.72 15.05 -6.17
C GLN A 802 -7.03 13.71 -5.83
N VAL A 803 -7.84 12.73 -5.43
CA VAL A 803 -7.39 11.35 -5.21
C VAL A 803 -8.14 10.48 -6.21
N VAL A 804 -7.41 9.97 -7.20
CA VAL A 804 -7.98 9.30 -8.37
C VAL A 804 -7.75 7.81 -8.28
N ALA A 805 -8.85 7.06 -8.13
CA ALA A 805 -8.85 5.61 -8.32
C ALA A 805 -9.13 5.27 -9.79
N VAL A 806 -8.50 4.22 -10.31
CA VAL A 806 -8.68 3.73 -11.69
C VAL A 806 -9.07 2.26 -11.65
N THR A 807 -10.00 1.82 -12.52
CA THR A 807 -10.29 0.39 -12.72
C THR A 807 -9.90 -0.04 -14.14
N GLY A 808 -9.41 -1.27 -14.28
CA GLY A 808 -9.04 -1.85 -15.57
C GLY A 808 -9.04 -3.38 -15.57
N ASP A 809 -9.02 -3.95 -16.77
CA ASP A 809 -8.91 -5.40 -17.00
C ASP A 809 -7.88 -5.74 -18.10
N GLY A 810 -7.70 -4.89 -19.11
CA GLY A 810 -6.75 -5.10 -20.20
C GLY A 810 -5.34 -4.56 -19.93
N THR A 811 -4.35 -5.04 -20.69
CA THR A 811 -2.96 -4.49 -20.63
C THR A 811 -2.93 -2.99 -20.96
N ASN A 812 -3.88 -2.55 -21.79
CA ASN A 812 -4.19 -1.16 -22.13
C ASN A 812 -4.43 -0.24 -20.92
N ASP A 813 -4.80 -0.80 -19.77
CA ASP A 813 -5.08 -0.02 -18.55
C ASP A 813 -3.84 0.13 -17.66
N GLY A 814 -2.80 -0.68 -17.84
CA GLY A 814 -1.59 -0.70 -17.00
C GLY A 814 -0.96 0.69 -16.76
N PRO A 815 -0.70 1.50 -17.81
CA PRO A 815 -0.15 2.85 -17.65
C PRO A 815 -1.07 3.85 -16.94
N ALA A 816 -2.39 3.59 -16.89
CA ALA A 816 -3.36 4.41 -16.17
C ALA A 816 -3.54 3.94 -14.73
N LEU A 817 -3.58 2.61 -14.50
CA LEU A 817 -3.57 1.97 -13.19
C LEU A 817 -2.33 2.40 -12.40
N LYS A 818 -1.13 2.30 -13.00
CA LYS A 818 0.12 2.61 -12.30
C LYS A 818 0.41 4.11 -12.09
N LYS A 819 -0.42 5.00 -12.67
CA LYS A 819 -0.39 6.46 -12.43
C LYS A 819 -1.55 6.96 -11.57
N ALA A 820 -2.48 6.08 -11.19
CA ALA A 820 -3.54 6.38 -10.24
C ALA A 820 -2.96 6.59 -8.82
N ASP A 821 -3.75 7.16 -7.91
CA ASP A 821 -3.47 7.08 -6.48
C ASP A 821 -3.88 5.71 -5.90
N VAL A 822 -4.80 4.99 -6.58
CA VAL A 822 -5.16 3.59 -6.34
C VAL A 822 -5.59 2.92 -7.65
N GLY A 823 -4.86 1.91 -8.11
CA GLY A 823 -5.25 1.03 -9.22
C GLY A 823 -6.06 -0.20 -8.77
N PHE A 824 -7.18 -0.47 -9.43
CA PHE A 824 -8.00 -1.68 -9.27
C PHE A 824 -7.96 -2.58 -10.51
N ALA A 825 -7.59 -3.84 -10.33
CA ALA A 825 -7.70 -4.86 -11.37
C ALA A 825 -8.84 -5.85 -11.11
N MET A 826 -9.44 -6.36 -12.19
CA MET A 826 -10.34 -7.51 -12.14
C MET A 826 -9.55 -8.80 -11.87
N GLY A 827 -9.97 -9.63 -10.92
CA GLY A 827 -9.29 -10.87 -10.57
C GLY A 827 -9.57 -12.01 -11.54
N ILE A 828 -10.80 -12.12 -12.06
CA ILE A 828 -11.25 -13.21 -12.92
C ILE A 828 -11.08 -12.84 -14.41
N ALA A 829 -11.59 -11.68 -14.83
CA ALA A 829 -11.50 -11.21 -16.21
C ALA A 829 -10.17 -10.50 -16.53
N GLY A 830 -9.46 -9.98 -15.53
CA GLY A 830 -8.28 -9.15 -15.74
C GLY A 830 -7.05 -9.93 -16.22
N THR A 831 -6.30 -9.28 -17.11
CA THR A 831 -4.95 -9.66 -17.53
C THR A 831 -3.96 -9.54 -16.36
N ASP A 832 -2.88 -10.32 -16.40
CA ASP A 832 -1.92 -10.32 -15.31
C ASP A 832 -1.08 -9.04 -15.30
N VAL A 833 -0.89 -8.41 -16.46
CA VAL A 833 -0.37 -7.03 -16.60
C VAL A 833 -1.22 -6.03 -15.81
N ALA A 834 -2.55 -6.09 -15.91
CA ALA A 834 -3.44 -5.19 -15.17
C ALA A 834 -3.36 -5.47 -13.65
N LYS A 835 -3.35 -6.74 -13.25
CA LYS A 835 -3.19 -7.16 -11.84
C LYS A 835 -1.87 -6.67 -11.25
N GLU A 836 -0.77 -6.79 -12.00
CA GLU A 836 0.56 -6.35 -11.55
C GLU A 836 0.72 -4.83 -11.51
N ALA A 837 0.07 -4.11 -12.43
CA ALA A 837 -0.01 -2.64 -12.39
C ALA A 837 -0.93 -2.09 -11.28
N SER A 838 -1.82 -2.92 -10.71
CA SER A 838 -2.82 -2.51 -9.71
C SER A 838 -2.37 -2.68 -8.25
N ASP A 839 -2.98 -1.91 -7.36
CA ASP A 839 -2.74 -1.95 -5.92
C ASP A 839 -3.74 -2.85 -5.17
N ILE A 840 -4.94 -3.03 -5.73
CA ILE A 840 -6.02 -3.87 -5.21
C ILE A 840 -6.62 -4.72 -6.34
N ILE A 841 -6.68 -6.04 -6.14
CA ILE A 841 -7.38 -6.97 -7.04
C ILE A 841 -8.78 -7.27 -6.49
N LEU A 842 -9.80 -7.20 -7.34
CA LEU A 842 -11.17 -7.59 -7.00
C LEU A 842 -11.38 -9.06 -7.35
N THR A 843 -11.43 -9.95 -6.35
CA THR A 843 -11.50 -11.41 -6.59
C THR A 843 -12.85 -11.88 -7.13
N ASP A 844 -13.86 -11.01 -7.14
CA ASP A 844 -15.22 -11.25 -7.66
C ASP A 844 -15.60 -10.36 -8.87
N ASP A 845 -14.65 -9.58 -9.40
CA ASP A 845 -14.84 -8.57 -10.45
C ASP A 845 -16.00 -7.58 -10.18
N ASN A 846 -16.32 -7.32 -8.90
CA ASN A 846 -17.55 -6.62 -8.54
C ASN A 846 -17.31 -5.15 -8.18
N PHE A 847 -17.97 -4.21 -8.87
CA PHE A 847 -17.87 -2.78 -8.54
C PHE A 847 -18.36 -2.45 -7.12
N SER A 848 -19.25 -3.25 -6.51
CA SER A 848 -19.64 -3.07 -5.11
C SER A 848 -18.49 -3.35 -4.13
N SER A 849 -17.52 -4.20 -4.50
CA SER A 849 -16.29 -4.45 -3.73
C SER A 849 -15.44 -3.17 -3.62
N ILE A 850 -15.42 -2.30 -4.64
CA ILE A 850 -14.77 -0.98 -4.58
C ILE A 850 -15.44 -0.06 -3.54
N VAL A 851 -16.78 -0.12 -3.41
CA VAL A 851 -17.52 0.64 -2.37
C VAL A 851 -17.13 0.16 -0.97
N LYS A 852 -16.92 -1.15 -0.79
CA LYS A 852 -16.38 -1.70 0.47
C LYS A 852 -14.95 -1.22 0.72
N ALA A 853 -14.09 -1.13 -0.30
CA ALA A 853 -12.73 -0.62 -0.15
C ALA A 853 -12.68 0.84 0.32
N VAL A 854 -13.55 1.71 -0.23
CA VAL A 854 -13.75 3.08 0.28
C VAL A 854 -14.18 3.06 1.76
N MET A 855 -15.13 2.19 2.11
CA MET A 855 -15.64 2.08 3.48
C MET A 855 -14.55 1.63 4.47
N TRP A 856 -13.73 0.65 4.09
CA TRP A 856 -12.58 0.17 4.87
C TRP A 856 -11.49 1.24 5.01
N GLY A 857 -11.12 1.94 3.92
CA GLY A 857 -10.11 3.01 3.98
C GLY A 857 -10.54 4.19 4.86
N ARG A 858 -11.82 4.59 4.81
CA ARG A 858 -12.39 5.60 5.72
C ARG A 858 -12.39 5.12 7.18
N ASN A 859 -12.54 3.82 7.41
CA ASN A 859 -12.50 3.23 8.75
C ASN A 859 -11.08 3.13 9.32
N VAL A 860 -10.06 2.87 8.49
CA VAL A 860 -8.65 2.90 8.90
C VAL A 860 -8.29 4.27 9.47
N TYR A 861 -8.57 5.34 8.71
CA TYR A 861 -8.29 6.71 9.15
C TYR A 861 -9.02 7.04 10.46
N ASP A 862 -10.34 6.81 10.53
CA ASP A 862 -11.12 7.10 11.74
C ASP A 862 -10.65 6.28 12.95
N SER A 863 -10.26 5.02 12.77
CA SER A 863 -9.83 4.16 13.89
C SER A 863 -8.47 4.59 14.45
N ILE A 864 -7.58 5.10 13.59
CA ILE A 864 -6.33 5.74 14.00
C ILE A 864 -6.63 7.08 14.70
N SER A 865 -7.61 7.86 14.25
CA SER A 865 -8.07 9.08 14.95
C SER A 865 -8.72 8.80 16.32
N LYS A 866 -9.44 7.68 16.50
CA LYS A 866 -9.99 7.26 17.82
C LYS A 866 -8.85 6.96 18.79
N PHE A 867 -7.90 6.15 18.36
CA PHE A 867 -6.69 5.83 19.12
C PHE A 867 -5.91 7.09 19.49
N LEU A 868 -5.64 7.99 18.54
CA LEU A 868 -4.98 9.27 18.81
C LEU A 868 -5.75 10.14 19.82
N GLN A 869 -7.08 10.18 19.77
CA GLN A 869 -7.88 10.97 20.71
C GLN A 869 -7.69 10.46 22.15
N PHE A 870 -7.73 9.13 22.32
CA PHE A 870 -7.46 8.50 23.60
C PHE A 870 -6.00 8.77 24.05
N GLN A 871 -5.04 8.35 23.22
CA GLN A 871 -3.61 8.40 23.53
C GLN A 871 -3.13 9.82 23.87
N LEU A 872 -3.54 10.83 23.10
CA LEU A 872 -3.18 12.23 23.40
C LEU A 872 -3.83 12.76 24.69
N THR A 873 -5.03 12.29 25.05
CA THR A 873 -5.67 12.66 26.33
C THR A 873 -4.87 12.11 27.51
N VAL A 874 -4.50 10.82 27.47
CA VAL A 874 -3.69 10.20 28.54
C VAL A 874 -2.33 10.89 28.65
N ASN A 875 -1.63 11.11 27.53
CA ASN A 875 -0.34 11.80 27.49
C ASN A 875 -0.40 13.20 28.13
N VAL A 876 -1.34 14.05 27.72
CA VAL A 876 -1.47 15.42 28.23
C VAL A 876 -1.72 15.45 29.74
N VAL A 877 -2.62 14.59 30.24
CA VAL A 877 -2.91 14.52 31.68
C VAL A 877 -1.73 13.95 32.45
N ALA A 878 -1.13 12.86 31.98
CA ALA A 878 -0.01 12.19 32.65
C ALA A 878 1.22 13.11 32.80
N VAL A 879 1.59 13.84 31.73
CA VAL A 879 2.70 14.80 31.76
C VAL A 879 2.41 15.97 32.69
N ILE A 880 1.20 16.54 32.67
CA ILE A 880 0.83 17.65 33.56
C ILE A 880 0.78 17.20 35.02
N VAL A 881 0.22 16.02 35.32
CA VAL A 881 0.16 15.47 36.70
C VAL A 881 1.56 15.20 37.24
N ALA A 882 2.45 14.58 36.44
CA ALA A 882 3.82 14.33 36.85
C ALA A 882 4.63 15.63 37.05
N PHE A 883 4.48 16.60 36.14
CA PHE A 883 5.12 17.91 36.23
C PHE A 883 4.64 18.71 37.46
N THR A 884 3.34 18.92 37.60
CA THR A 884 2.75 19.70 38.70
C THR A 884 2.93 19.00 40.05
N GLY A 885 2.89 17.66 40.09
CA GLY A 885 3.27 16.87 41.26
C GLY A 885 4.72 17.12 41.66
N ALA A 886 5.68 16.87 40.76
CA ALA A 886 7.10 17.08 41.02
C ALA A 886 7.42 18.52 41.49
N CYS A 887 6.75 19.53 40.92
CA CYS A 887 6.96 20.94 41.29
C CYS A 887 6.40 21.32 42.67
N ILE A 888 5.51 20.52 43.29
CA ILE A 888 4.80 20.88 44.53
C ILE A 888 5.07 19.88 45.68
N THR A 889 5.25 18.60 45.38
CA THR A 889 5.48 17.51 46.36
C THR A 889 6.87 16.88 46.25
N GLN A 890 7.82 17.49 45.53
CA GLN A 890 9.20 17.00 45.26
C GLN A 890 9.29 15.59 44.62
N ASP A 891 8.16 14.99 44.28
CA ASP A 891 8.01 13.61 43.84
C ASP A 891 6.74 13.52 42.97
N SER A 892 6.71 12.52 42.08
CA SER A 892 5.54 12.24 41.25
C SER A 892 4.50 11.45 42.06
N PRO A 893 3.20 11.81 41.99
CA PRO A 893 2.12 11.03 42.63
C PRO A 893 1.88 9.68 41.96
N LEU A 894 2.49 9.44 40.78
CA LEU A 894 2.49 8.17 40.07
C LEU A 894 3.94 7.70 39.91
N LYS A 895 4.24 6.47 40.34
CA LYS A 895 5.60 5.90 40.36
C LYS A 895 5.98 5.26 39.02
N ALA A 896 7.28 5.11 38.75
CA ALA A 896 7.79 4.66 37.44
C ALA A 896 7.12 3.36 36.94
N VAL A 897 6.98 2.34 37.79
CA VAL A 897 6.30 1.07 37.47
C VAL A 897 4.81 1.27 37.13
N GLN A 898 4.13 2.17 37.85
CA GLN A 898 2.73 2.52 37.58
C GLN A 898 2.57 3.25 36.25
N MET A 899 3.54 4.12 35.89
CA MET A 899 3.55 4.81 34.60
C MET A 899 3.84 3.88 33.43
N LEU A 900 4.69 2.85 33.61
CA LEU A 900 4.91 1.81 32.60
C LEU A 900 3.65 0.93 32.39
N TRP A 901 2.89 0.65 33.45
CA TRP A 901 1.58 -0.01 33.32
C TRP A 901 0.57 0.87 32.56
N VAL A 902 0.53 2.18 32.84
CA VAL A 902 -0.31 3.13 32.09
C VAL A 902 0.11 3.20 30.60
N ASN A 903 1.42 3.25 30.30
CA ASN A 903 1.96 3.19 28.93
C ASN A 903 1.46 1.93 28.19
N LEU A 904 1.55 0.75 28.82
CA LEU A 904 1.09 -0.51 28.21
C LEU A 904 -0.42 -0.50 27.87
N ILE A 905 -1.24 0.10 28.74
CA ILE A 905 -2.68 0.32 28.48
C ILE A 905 -2.88 1.27 27.30
N MET A 906 -2.26 2.45 27.34
CA MET A 906 -2.57 3.55 26.43
C MET A 906 -2.01 3.36 25.02
N ASP A 907 -0.80 2.82 24.86
CA ASP A 907 -0.22 2.55 23.55
C ASP A 907 -0.62 1.15 23.04
N THR A 908 -0.24 0.07 23.73
CA THR A 908 -0.34 -1.27 23.12
C THR A 908 -1.74 -1.87 23.19
N PHE A 909 -2.41 -1.82 24.35
CA PHE A 909 -3.74 -2.40 24.47
C PHE A 909 -4.81 -1.55 23.77
N ALA A 910 -4.83 -0.23 23.98
CA ALA A 910 -5.82 0.62 23.35
C ALA A 910 -5.60 0.81 21.83
N SER A 911 -4.38 0.73 21.30
CA SER A 911 -4.21 0.64 19.84
C SER A 911 -4.85 -0.62 19.28
N LEU A 912 -4.62 -1.79 19.90
CA LEU A 912 -5.26 -3.04 19.48
C LEU A 912 -6.80 -3.02 19.64
N ALA A 913 -7.32 -2.37 20.68
CA ALA A 913 -8.75 -2.24 20.94
C ALA A 913 -9.45 -1.30 19.96
N LEU A 914 -8.91 -0.10 19.76
CA LEU A 914 -9.54 0.96 18.96
C LEU A 914 -9.25 0.84 17.45
N ALA A 915 -8.10 0.26 17.05
CA ALA A 915 -7.77 0.05 15.64
C ALA A 915 -8.52 -1.10 14.95
N THR A 916 -9.22 -1.96 15.71
CA THR A 916 -9.84 -3.20 15.21
C THR A 916 -11.36 -3.12 15.02
N GLU A 917 -11.96 -1.92 15.12
CA GLU A 917 -13.39 -1.73 14.90
C GLU A 917 -13.82 -2.01 13.44
N PRO A 918 -15.01 -2.62 13.23
CA PRO A 918 -15.55 -2.82 11.89
C PRO A 918 -16.12 -1.52 11.29
N PRO A 919 -16.08 -1.36 9.95
CA PRO A 919 -16.66 -0.22 9.26
C PRO A 919 -18.19 -0.17 9.35
N THR A 920 -18.77 1.00 9.11
CA THR A 920 -20.23 1.20 9.05
C THR A 920 -20.64 2.02 7.82
N GLU A 921 -21.87 1.84 7.33
CA GLU A 921 -22.37 2.61 6.16
C GLU A 921 -22.45 4.13 6.43
N ALA A 922 -22.45 4.56 7.69
CA ALA A 922 -22.37 5.98 8.07
C ALA A 922 -21.12 6.68 7.50
N LEU A 923 -20.02 5.94 7.31
CA LEU A 923 -18.78 6.44 6.69
C LEU A 923 -18.98 6.87 5.22
N LEU A 924 -20.02 6.38 4.53
CA LEU A 924 -20.38 6.75 3.17
C LEU A 924 -21.35 7.95 3.09
N LEU A 925 -21.75 8.54 4.23
CA LEU A 925 -22.65 9.69 4.28
C LEU A 925 -21.92 11.04 4.26
N ARG A 926 -20.60 11.04 4.49
CA ARG A 926 -19.73 12.21 4.46
C ARG A 926 -18.86 12.24 3.20
N LYS A 927 -18.28 13.41 2.90
CA LYS A 927 -17.23 13.58 1.90
C LYS A 927 -15.91 12.91 2.36
N PRO A 928 -14.96 12.59 1.45
CA PRO A 928 -13.61 12.18 1.82
C PRO A 928 -12.87 13.27 2.62
N TYR A 929 -11.80 12.91 3.33
CA TYR A 929 -10.89 13.89 3.94
C TYR A 929 -9.90 14.39 2.88
N GLY A 930 -9.56 15.68 2.92
CA GLY A 930 -8.55 16.26 2.03
C GLY A 930 -7.14 15.83 2.41
N ARG A 931 -6.25 15.59 1.42
CA ARG A 931 -4.85 15.18 1.64
C ARG A 931 -4.12 16.12 2.62
N ASN A 932 -4.44 17.41 2.61
CA ASN A 932 -3.77 18.44 3.41
C ASN A 932 -4.50 18.76 4.74
N ASN A 933 -5.64 18.13 5.03
CA ASN A 933 -6.37 18.37 6.30
C ASN A 933 -5.51 17.96 7.53
N PRO A 934 -5.55 18.72 8.63
CA PRO A 934 -4.85 18.35 9.86
C PRO A 934 -5.42 17.05 10.46
N LEU A 935 -4.54 16.23 11.05
CA LEU A 935 -4.92 14.94 11.63
C LEU A 935 -5.68 15.10 12.96
N ILE A 936 -5.37 16.13 13.74
CA ILE A 936 -6.15 16.53 14.91
C ILE A 936 -7.22 17.54 14.44
N SER A 937 -8.49 17.15 14.51
CA SER A 937 -9.62 18.04 14.21
C SER A 937 -9.98 18.93 15.40
N LEU A 938 -10.64 20.08 15.15
CA LEU A 938 -11.14 20.95 16.22
C LEU A 938 -12.09 20.22 17.20
N THR A 939 -12.88 19.28 16.70
CA THR A 939 -13.73 18.39 17.51
C THR A 939 -12.93 17.45 18.39
N MET A 940 -11.84 16.87 17.86
CA MET A 940 -10.94 15.99 18.59
C MET A 940 -10.12 16.75 19.65
N MET A 941 -9.62 17.95 19.33
CA MET A 941 -8.95 18.83 20.29
C MET A 941 -9.88 19.26 21.43
N LYS A 942 -11.15 19.58 21.12
CA LYS A 942 -12.18 19.85 22.14
C LYS A 942 -12.37 18.64 23.07
N ASN A 943 -12.39 17.43 22.53
CA ASN A 943 -12.54 16.21 23.34
C ASN A 943 -11.31 15.98 24.22
N ILE A 944 -10.08 16.04 23.66
CA ILE A 944 -8.81 15.86 24.38
C ILE A 944 -8.72 16.83 25.57
N LEU A 945 -8.90 18.13 25.33
CA LEU A 945 -8.81 19.13 26.40
C LEU A 945 -10.01 19.08 27.36
N GLY A 946 -11.21 18.74 26.88
CA GLY A 946 -12.42 18.64 27.71
C GLY A 946 -12.34 17.49 28.73
N HIS A 947 -11.86 16.33 28.30
CA HIS A 947 -11.58 15.19 29.18
C HIS A 947 -10.35 15.46 30.06
N GLY A 948 -9.28 16.02 29.48
CA GLY A 948 -8.08 16.37 30.24
C GLY A 948 -8.33 17.33 31.41
N VAL A 949 -9.18 18.35 31.22
CA VAL A 949 -9.58 19.27 32.30
C VAL A 949 -10.33 18.54 33.43
N TYR A 950 -11.23 17.60 33.11
CA TYR A 950 -11.94 16.82 34.12
C TYR A 950 -10.98 15.96 34.95
N GLN A 951 -10.13 15.19 34.27
CA GLN A 951 -9.15 14.32 34.93
C GLN A 951 -8.17 15.12 35.80
N LEU A 952 -7.68 16.27 35.32
CA LEU A 952 -6.80 17.15 36.11
C LEU A 952 -7.48 17.71 37.35
N VAL A 953 -8.73 18.18 37.23
CA VAL A 953 -9.51 18.67 38.39
C VAL A 953 -9.72 17.57 39.42
N ILE A 954 -10.06 16.35 38.99
CA ILE A 954 -10.19 15.19 39.87
C ILE A 954 -8.87 14.83 40.54
N ILE A 955 -7.79 14.65 39.77
CA ILE A 955 -6.49 14.20 40.28
C ILE A 955 -5.90 15.21 41.26
N PHE A 956 -5.96 16.51 40.96
CA PHE A 956 -5.49 17.53 41.90
C PHE A 956 -6.39 17.66 43.13
N THR A 957 -7.70 17.45 43.02
CA THR A 957 -8.58 17.39 44.20
C THR A 957 -8.20 16.22 45.11
N LEU A 958 -7.97 15.04 44.54
CA LEU A 958 -7.50 13.86 45.29
C LEU A 958 -6.10 14.10 45.88
N LEU A 959 -5.16 14.68 45.13
CA LEU A 959 -3.80 14.96 45.57
C LEU A 959 -3.76 15.95 46.76
N PHE A 960 -4.52 17.04 46.70
CA PHE A 960 -4.43 18.11 47.71
C PHE A 960 -5.42 17.98 48.87
N ILE A 961 -6.56 17.30 48.67
CA ILE A 961 -7.68 17.25 49.62
C ILE A 961 -8.09 15.80 49.98
N GLY A 962 -7.70 14.80 49.17
CA GLY A 962 -8.11 13.39 49.33
C GLY A 962 -7.85 12.78 50.70
N GLU A 963 -6.70 13.08 51.32
CA GLU A 963 -6.37 12.69 52.72
C GLU A 963 -7.50 13.02 53.71
N ARG A 964 -8.16 14.18 53.53
CA ARG A 964 -9.23 14.70 54.42
C ARG A 964 -10.61 14.24 54.00
N MET A 965 -10.80 13.93 52.72
CA MET A 965 -12.06 13.37 52.21
C MET A 965 -12.25 11.91 52.65
N PHE A 966 -11.18 11.13 52.63
CA PHE A 966 -11.22 9.70 52.98
C PHE A 966 -10.73 9.39 54.41
N ASN A 967 -10.18 10.39 55.11
CA ASN A 967 -9.59 10.25 56.46
C ASN A 967 -8.46 9.19 56.48
N ILE A 968 -7.45 9.43 55.63
CA ILE A 968 -6.28 8.57 55.38
C ILE A 968 -5.00 9.40 55.54
N ASP A 969 -3.91 8.79 56.00
CA ASP A 969 -2.60 9.44 56.13
C ASP A 969 -2.05 9.96 54.79
N SER A 970 -1.38 11.11 54.83
CA SER A 970 -0.93 11.83 53.64
C SER A 970 0.35 11.24 53.04
N GLY A 971 0.29 10.82 51.77
CA GLY A 971 1.48 10.37 51.03
C GLY A 971 2.44 11.49 50.59
N ARG A 972 2.06 12.76 50.79
CA ARG A 972 2.69 13.92 50.10
C ARG A 972 4.12 14.23 50.50
N ASN A 973 4.50 13.97 51.75
CA ASN A 973 5.82 14.30 52.29
C ASN A 973 6.57 13.03 52.74
N ALA A 974 6.28 11.88 52.12
CA ALA A 974 6.81 10.60 52.56
C ALA A 974 8.32 10.47 52.27
N PRO A 975 9.15 10.03 53.25
CA PRO A 975 10.60 9.97 53.11
C PRO A 975 11.05 8.89 52.11
N LEU A 976 12.33 8.95 51.73
CA LEU A 976 12.93 7.97 50.82
C LEU A 976 12.83 6.55 51.42
N HIS A 977 12.27 5.60 50.66
CA HIS A 977 11.92 4.21 51.05
C HIS A 977 10.67 4.00 51.91
N SER A 978 9.85 5.04 52.14
CA SER A 978 8.56 4.92 52.84
C SER A 978 7.62 3.82 52.26
N PRO A 979 6.79 3.16 53.09
CA PRO A 979 5.82 2.17 52.62
C PRO A 979 4.76 2.74 51.64
N PRO A 980 4.15 1.89 50.78
CA PRO A 980 3.15 2.34 49.81
C PRO A 980 1.91 2.92 50.50
N SER A 981 1.53 4.15 50.13
CA SER A 981 0.40 4.87 50.72
C SER A 981 -0.93 4.53 50.05
N GLU A 982 -1.98 4.31 50.85
CA GLU A 982 -3.37 4.23 50.37
C GLU A 982 -3.78 5.49 49.59
N HIS A 983 -3.33 6.69 50.03
CA HIS A 983 -3.67 7.97 49.39
C HIS A 983 -3.21 8.02 47.93
N TYR A 984 -1.97 7.65 47.63
CA TYR A 984 -1.46 7.55 46.26
C TYR A 984 -2.06 6.36 45.50
N THR A 985 -2.42 5.27 46.18
CA THR A 985 -3.08 4.14 45.52
C THR A 985 -4.50 4.50 45.05
N ILE A 986 -5.24 5.34 45.79
CA ILE A 986 -6.53 5.91 45.34
C ILE A 986 -6.35 6.79 44.11
N ILE A 987 -5.30 7.61 44.03
CA ILE A 987 -5.00 8.45 42.86
C ILE A 987 -4.69 7.58 41.64
N PHE A 988 -3.76 6.63 41.77
CA PHE A 988 -3.41 5.69 40.70
C PHE A 988 -4.62 4.89 40.21
N ASN A 989 -5.42 4.33 41.12
CA ASN A 989 -6.59 3.54 40.74
C ASN A 989 -7.68 4.38 40.09
N THR A 990 -7.96 5.59 40.60
CA THR A 990 -8.92 6.51 39.96
C THR A 990 -8.43 6.92 38.57
N PHE A 991 -7.13 7.17 38.39
CA PHE A 991 -6.56 7.52 37.10
C PHE A 991 -6.75 6.40 36.06
N VAL A 992 -6.39 5.15 36.39
CA VAL A 992 -6.57 4.01 35.47
C VAL A 992 -8.05 3.78 35.15
N LEU A 993 -8.95 3.87 36.14
CA LEU A 993 -10.39 3.72 35.90
C LEU A 993 -10.96 4.83 35.02
N MET A 994 -10.56 6.10 35.23
CA MET A 994 -10.95 7.19 34.32
C MET A 994 -10.48 6.93 32.88
N GLN A 995 -9.27 6.38 32.67
CA GLN A 995 -8.85 6.03 31.31
C GLN A 995 -9.66 4.90 30.68
N LEU A 996 -10.02 3.84 31.42
CA LEU A 996 -10.87 2.77 30.89
C LEU A 996 -12.26 3.27 30.46
N PHE A 997 -12.81 4.29 31.13
CA PHE A 997 -14.05 4.93 30.70
C PHE A 997 -13.85 5.97 29.59
N ASN A 998 -12.72 6.68 29.57
CA ASN A 998 -12.32 7.55 28.47
C ASN A 998 -12.09 6.76 27.15
N GLU A 999 -11.57 5.52 27.23
CA GLU A 999 -11.41 4.63 26.06
C GLU A 999 -12.75 4.35 25.37
N ILE A 1000 -13.83 4.18 26.16
CA ILE A 1000 -15.20 4.01 25.65
C ILE A 1000 -15.72 5.30 24.98
N ASN A 1001 -15.45 6.48 25.57
CA ASN A 1001 -15.78 7.76 24.95
C ASN A 1001 -15.01 7.98 23.63
N ALA A 1002 -13.71 7.63 23.61
CA ALA A 1002 -12.82 7.85 22.47
C ALA A 1002 -13.18 7.05 21.21
N ARG A 1003 -14.06 6.03 21.32
CA ARG A 1003 -14.67 5.34 20.18
C ARG A 1003 -15.43 6.28 19.22
N LYS A 1004 -15.89 7.45 19.69
CA LYS A 1004 -16.73 8.39 18.94
C LYS A 1004 -16.05 9.78 18.82
N ILE A 1005 -15.71 10.18 17.60
CA ILE A 1005 -15.03 11.47 17.33
C ILE A 1005 -16.02 12.56 16.89
N HIS A 1006 -16.93 12.24 15.95
CA HIS A 1006 -17.73 13.21 15.20
C HIS A 1006 -18.95 13.77 15.96
N GLY A 1007 -18.90 13.84 17.29
CA GLY A 1007 -19.98 14.36 18.14
C GLY A 1007 -21.17 13.41 18.34
N GLU A 1008 -21.02 12.14 17.97
CA GLU A 1008 -22.02 11.10 18.23
C GLU A 1008 -22.20 10.85 19.73
N ARG A 1009 -23.43 10.90 20.24
CA ARG A 1009 -23.69 10.75 21.68
C ARG A 1009 -23.70 9.30 22.17
N ASN A 1010 -24.08 8.33 21.34
CA ASN A 1010 -24.20 6.94 21.79
C ASN A 1010 -22.86 6.19 21.74
N VAL A 1011 -22.07 6.32 22.81
CA VAL A 1011 -20.76 5.66 22.96
C VAL A 1011 -20.85 4.13 23.12
N PHE A 1012 -22.02 3.60 23.49
CA PHE A 1012 -22.27 2.16 23.60
C PHE A 1012 -22.72 1.52 22.29
N ASP A 1013 -22.98 2.32 21.25
CA ASP A 1013 -23.41 1.78 19.96
C ASP A 1013 -22.35 0.87 19.34
N GLY A 1014 -22.79 -0.27 18.82
CA GLY A 1014 -21.93 -1.31 18.25
C GLY A 1014 -20.83 -1.87 19.18
N ILE A 1015 -20.85 -1.62 20.50
CA ILE A 1015 -19.72 -1.99 21.39
C ILE A 1015 -19.41 -3.50 21.37
N PHE A 1016 -20.46 -4.33 21.39
CA PHE A 1016 -20.34 -5.79 21.32
C PHE A 1016 -19.95 -6.33 19.93
N SER A 1017 -19.92 -5.47 18.89
CA SER A 1017 -19.45 -5.85 17.55
C SER A 1017 -17.94 -6.04 17.47
N ASN A 1018 -17.17 -5.48 18.42
CA ASN A 1018 -15.74 -5.76 18.57
C ASN A 1018 -15.46 -6.57 19.87
N PRO A 1019 -15.31 -7.91 19.79
CA PRO A 1019 -14.98 -8.71 20.96
C PRO A 1019 -13.56 -8.46 21.47
N ILE A 1020 -12.65 -7.94 20.65
CA ILE A 1020 -11.27 -7.59 21.06
C ILE A 1020 -11.32 -6.41 22.03
N PHE A 1021 -12.02 -5.34 21.67
CA PHE A 1021 -12.28 -4.19 22.54
C PHE A 1021 -12.89 -4.62 23.89
N CYS A 1022 -13.97 -5.41 23.86
CA CYS A 1022 -14.63 -5.89 25.08
C CYS A 1022 -13.70 -6.74 25.95
N SER A 1023 -12.86 -7.60 25.35
CA SER A 1023 -11.90 -8.43 26.08
C SER A 1023 -10.76 -7.61 26.68
N ILE A 1024 -10.35 -6.50 26.05
CA ILE A 1024 -9.27 -5.64 26.54
C ILE A 1024 -9.77 -4.79 27.71
N VAL A 1025 -10.89 -4.07 27.59
CA VAL A 1025 -11.42 -3.23 28.68
C VAL A 1025 -11.72 -4.04 29.93
N LEU A 1026 -12.36 -5.21 29.79
CA LEU A 1026 -12.65 -6.10 30.92
C LEU A 1026 -11.38 -6.79 31.48
N GLY A 1027 -10.42 -7.13 30.59
CA GLY A 1027 -9.13 -7.72 30.99
C GLY A 1027 -8.29 -6.75 31.81
N THR A 1028 -8.11 -5.51 31.33
CA THR A 1028 -7.38 -4.46 32.04
C THR A 1028 -8.04 -4.09 33.36
N PHE A 1029 -9.38 -4.02 33.43
CA PHE A 1029 -10.09 -3.83 34.69
C PHE A 1029 -9.82 -4.96 35.70
N ALA A 1030 -9.84 -6.22 35.25
CA ALA A 1030 -9.53 -7.36 36.11
C ALA A 1030 -8.05 -7.38 36.57
N VAL A 1031 -7.10 -7.04 35.69
CA VAL A 1031 -5.68 -6.93 36.05
C VAL A 1031 -5.43 -5.75 37.00
N GLN A 1032 -6.13 -4.62 36.84
CA GLN A 1032 -6.05 -3.48 37.75
C GLN A 1032 -6.52 -3.85 39.17
N ILE A 1033 -7.60 -4.64 39.30
CA ILE A 1033 -8.02 -5.20 40.60
C ILE A 1033 -6.90 -6.07 41.21
N VAL A 1034 -6.23 -6.89 40.38
CA VAL A 1034 -5.13 -7.75 40.86
C VAL A 1034 -3.91 -6.94 41.32
N ILE A 1035 -3.51 -5.93 40.55
CA ILE A 1035 -2.38 -5.04 40.87
C ILE A 1035 -2.65 -4.28 42.18
N VAL A 1036 -3.84 -3.73 42.36
CA VAL A 1036 -4.13 -2.90 43.54
C VAL A 1036 -4.29 -3.75 44.82
N GLN A 1037 -4.92 -4.93 44.75
CA GLN A 1037 -5.15 -5.76 45.94
C GLN A 1037 -3.98 -6.69 46.32
N TRP A 1038 -3.11 -7.08 45.36
CA TRP A 1038 -1.98 -8.00 45.62
C TRP A 1038 -0.62 -7.53 45.07
N GLY A 1039 -0.54 -6.43 44.32
CA GLY A 1039 0.71 -5.92 43.74
C GLY A 1039 1.67 -5.25 44.74
N GLY A 1040 1.19 -4.84 45.91
CA GLY A 1040 1.98 -4.50 47.09
C GLY A 1040 3.18 -3.56 46.86
N LYS A 1041 4.32 -3.86 47.50
CA LYS A 1041 5.57 -3.09 47.36
C LYS A 1041 6.05 -2.98 45.89
N PRO A 1042 6.10 -4.04 45.05
CA PRO A 1042 6.55 -3.93 43.66
C PRO A 1042 5.80 -2.91 42.78
N PHE A 1043 4.49 -2.74 42.98
CA PHE A 1043 3.68 -1.74 42.25
C PHE A 1043 3.43 -0.46 43.05
N SER A 1044 4.09 -0.30 44.21
CA SER A 1044 3.86 0.79 45.18
C SER A 1044 2.38 1.02 45.51
N CYS A 1045 1.62 -0.08 45.67
CA CYS A 1045 0.17 -0.07 45.94
C CYS A 1045 -0.14 -0.63 47.34
N ALA A 1046 -1.14 -0.05 48.00
CA ALA A 1046 -1.75 -0.57 49.22
C ALA A 1046 -3.17 -1.13 48.91
N PRO A 1047 -3.59 -2.25 49.53
CA PRO A 1047 -4.88 -2.87 49.23
C PRO A 1047 -6.05 -1.97 49.64
N LEU A 1048 -6.91 -1.61 48.68
CA LEU A 1048 -8.02 -0.69 48.92
C LEU A 1048 -9.26 -1.42 49.46
N ASN A 1049 -10.00 -0.73 50.34
CA ASN A 1049 -11.30 -1.13 50.85
C ASN A 1049 -12.42 -0.98 49.80
N VAL A 1050 -13.52 -1.72 49.96
CA VAL A 1050 -14.65 -1.73 49.01
C VAL A 1050 -15.27 -0.34 48.82
N GLU A 1051 -15.33 0.49 49.88
CA GLU A 1051 -15.83 1.86 49.78
C GLU A 1051 -14.90 2.76 48.95
N GLN A 1052 -13.58 2.69 49.17
CA GLN A 1052 -12.58 3.41 48.36
C GLN A 1052 -12.69 3.00 46.88
N TRP A 1053 -12.84 1.69 46.60
CA TRP A 1053 -13.09 1.17 45.26
C TRP A 1053 -14.37 1.72 44.61
N LEU A 1054 -15.47 1.79 45.37
CA LEU A 1054 -16.74 2.34 44.88
C LEU A 1054 -16.62 3.84 44.56
N TRP A 1055 -15.86 4.61 45.34
CA TRP A 1055 -15.57 6.02 45.03
C TRP A 1055 -14.69 6.18 43.78
N CYS A 1056 -13.62 5.39 43.63
CA CYS A 1056 -12.78 5.40 42.42
C CYS A 1056 -13.61 5.04 41.17
N LEU A 1057 -14.50 4.04 41.29
CA LEU A 1057 -15.41 3.62 40.22
C LEU A 1057 -16.47 4.68 39.89
N PHE A 1058 -17.06 5.32 40.89
CA PHE A 1058 -18.05 6.39 40.71
C PHE A 1058 -17.44 7.59 39.96
N VAL A 1059 -16.24 8.00 40.35
CA VAL A 1059 -15.50 9.07 39.66
C VAL A 1059 -15.12 8.65 38.23
N GLY A 1060 -14.67 7.41 38.03
CA GLY A 1060 -14.42 6.86 36.70
C GLY A 1060 -15.67 6.90 35.80
N VAL A 1061 -16.84 6.47 36.29
CA VAL A 1061 -18.11 6.54 35.55
C VAL A 1061 -18.53 8.00 35.27
N GLY A 1062 -18.09 8.95 36.09
CA GLY A 1062 -18.23 10.39 35.85
C GLY A 1062 -17.62 10.85 34.52
N GLU A 1063 -16.55 10.21 34.03
CA GLU A 1063 -15.93 10.47 32.73
C GLU A 1063 -16.90 10.24 31.55
N LEU A 1064 -17.75 9.20 31.63
CA LEU A 1064 -18.77 8.91 30.61
C LEU A 1064 -19.83 10.01 30.57
N LEU A 1065 -20.25 10.50 31.75
CA LEU A 1065 -21.23 11.57 31.86
C LEU A 1065 -20.63 12.92 31.40
N TRP A 1066 -19.37 13.18 31.72
CA TRP A 1066 -18.66 14.38 31.29
C TRP A 1066 -18.44 14.41 29.77
N GLY A 1067 -18.15 13.26 29.14
CA GLY A 1067 -18.12 13.11 27.69
C GLY A 1067 -19.41 13.57 27.00
N GLN A 1068 -20.58 13.27 27.60
CA GLN A 1068 -21.86 13.76 27.09
C GLN A 1068 -22.00 15.28 27.23
N VAL A 1069 -21.48 15.88 28.32
CA VAL A 1069 -21.44 17.35 28.48
C VAL A 1069 -20.57 17.98 27.40
N ILE A 1070 -19.35 17.48 27.17
CA ILE A 1070 -18.45 17.92 26.10
C ILE A 1070 -19.14 17.82 24.72
N ALA A 1071 -19.87 16.74 24.46
CA ALA A 1071 -20.63 16.56 23.22
C ALA A 1071 -21.77 17.58 23.02
N THR A 1072 -22.28 18.24 24.07
CA THR A 1072 -23.25 19.34 23.93
C THR A 1072 -22.62 20.68 23.56
N VAL A 1073 -21.30 20.88 23.77
CA VAL A 1073 -20.63 22.16 23.50
C VAL A 1073 -20.27 22.28 22.01
N PRO A 1074 -20.81 23.27 21.27
CA PRO A 1074 -20.50 23.48 19.87
C PRO A 1074 -19.11 24.13 19.72
N THR A 1075 -18.32 23.64 18.77
CA THR A 1075 -16.94 24.11 18.49
C THR A 1075 -16.88 25.59 18.07
N GLU A 1076 -17.95 26.12 17.46
CA GLU A 1076 -18.05 27.53 17.05
C GLU A 1076 -17.89 28.53 18.20
N ARG A 1077 -18.16 28.11 19.45
CA ARG A 1077 -18.13 28.98 20.65
C ARG A 1077 -16.78 28.98 21.38
N LEU A 1078 -15.76 28.31 20.85
CA LEU A 1078 -14.44 28.17 21.49
C LEU A 1078 -13.36 28.85 20.61
N PRO A 1079 -13.22 30.19 20.66
CA PRO A 1079 -12.29 30.92 19.78
C PRO A 1079 -10.83 30.52 19.99
N CYS A 1080 -10.40 30.26 21.23
CA CYS A 1080 -9.04 29.78 21.54
C CYS A 1080 -8.69 28.43 20.88
N LEU A 1081 -9.69 27.59 20.56
CA LEU A 1081 -9.45 26.36 19.79
C LEU A 1081 -9.20 26.61 18.31
N LYS A 1082 -9.62 27.76 17.76
CA LYS A 1082 -9.25 28.14 16.39
C LYS A 1082 -7.77 28.53 16.34
N GLU A 1083 -7.31 29.35 17.28
CA GLU A 1083 -5.91 29.78 17.39
C GLU A 1083 -4.95 28.62 17.73
N ALA A 1084 -5.41 27.61 18.47
CA ALA A 1084 -4.62 26.40 18.76
C ALA A 1084 -4.77 25.27 17.73
N GLY A 1085 -5.80 25.33 16.87
CA GLY A 1085 -6.09 24.31 15.85
C GLY A 1085 -5.68 24.70 14.43
N LEU A 1086 -5.56 26.00 14.15
CA LEU A 1086 -4.79 26.56 13.04
C LEU A 1086 -3.35 26.73 13.54
N GLY A 1087 -2.47 25.81 13.19
CA GLY A 1087 -1.05 26.09 13.29
C GLY A 1087 -0.71 27.23 12.34
N LEU A 1088 -0.16 28.33 12.87
CA LEU A 1088 0.38 29.52 12.19
C LEU A 1088 -0.30 29.90 10.87
N GLU A 1089 -1.08 30.98 10.87
CA GLU A 1089 -1.55 31.58 9.60
C GLU A 1089 -0.36 31.84 8.66
N PRO A 1090 -0.45 31.50 7.36
CA PRO A 1090 0.56 31.82 6.36
C PRO A 1090 0.52 33.33 6.06
N GLY A 1091 1.08 34.12 6.98
CA GLY A 1091 1.19 35.56 6.87
C GLY A 1091 2.32 35.99 5.95
N GLU A 1092 1.96 36.32 4.71
CA GLU A 1092 2.66 37.27 3.83
C GLU A 1092 4.20 37.15 3.77
N GLU A 1093 4.71 36.05 3.20
CA GLU A 1093 6.02 36.05 2.52
C GLU A 1093 5.83 35.81 1.01
N GLU A 1094 6.62 36.51 0.18
CA GLU A 1094 6.47 36.58 -1.28
C GLU A 1094 7.33 35.53 -2.00
N GLY A 1095 6.77 34.76 -2.93
CA GLY A 1095 7.57 33.99 -3.90
C GLY A 1095 6.99 32.62 -4.31
N GLU A 1096 7.31 32.19 -5.53
CA GLU A 1096 6.89 30.91 -6.10
C GLU A 1096 7.86 29.78 -5.72
N GLU A 1097 7.45 28.76 -4.97
CA GLU A 1097 8.26 27.52 -4.85
C GLU A 1097 7.40 26.24 -4.65
N LEU A 1098 6.63 25.88 -5.68
CA LEU A 1098 5.83 24.64 -5.73
C LEU A 1098 6.71 23.39 -6.00
N ALA A 1099 7.56 23.03 -5.03
CA ALA A 1099 8.38 21.80 -5.08
C ALA A 1099 8.74 21.18 -3.71
N GLU A 1100 8.75 21.94 -2.61
CA GLU A 1100 9.53 21.54 -1.41
C GLU A 1100 8.90 20.50 -0.46
N ASP A 1101 7.62 20.15 -0.61
CA ASP A 1101 6.89 19.20 0.26
C ASP A 1101 7.58 17.81 0.38
N GLU A 1102 8.34 17.39 -0.64
CA GLU A 1102 9.12 16.13 -0.62
C GLU A 1102 10.51 16.31 0.03
N GLU A 1103 11.13 17.50 -0.08
CA GLU A 1103 12.46 17.78 0.47
C GLU A 1103 12.43 18.06 1.98
N GLU A 1104 11.35 18.66 2.50
CA GLU A 1104 11.14 18.83 3.95
C GLU A 1104 11.17 17.48 4.70
N ILE A 1105 10.61 16.43 4.08
CA ILE A 1105 10.51 15.08 4.65
C ILE A 1105 11.87 14.37 4.65
N ASP A 1106 12.63 14.44 3.57
CA ASP A 1106 14.00 13.88 3.53
C ASP A 1106 14.92 14.70 4.48
N CYS A 1107 14.70 16.01 4.63
CA CYS A 1107 15.40 16.86 5.61
C CYS A 1107 15.15 16.40 7.06
N ALA A 1108 13.90 16.12 7.44
CA ALA A 1108 13.58 15.63 8.78
C ALA A 1108 14.18 14.25 9.09
N GLU A 1109 14.19 13.31 8.13
CA GLU A 1109 14.89 12.02 8.32
C GLU A 1109 16.42 12.21 8.39
N ARG A 1110 16.96 13.18 7.64
CA ARG A 1110 18.39 13.55 7.62
C ARG A 1110 18.82 14.27 8.90
N GLU A 1111 17.92 15.00 9.57
CA GLU A 1111 18.11 15.49 10.94
C GLU A 1111 18.17 14.33 11.94
N LEU A 1112 17.23 13.39 11.90
CA LEU A 1112 17.20 12.20 12.77
C LEU A 1112 18.51 11.38 12.64
N ARG A 1113 18.92 11.09 11.40
CA ARG A 1113 20.20 10.41 11.11
C ARG A 1113 21.41 11.26 11.54
N ARG A 1114 21.39 12.59 11.35
CA ARG A 1114 22.45 13.48 11.87
C ARG A 1114 22.54 13.45 13.40
N GLY A 1115 21.40 13.43 14.10
CA GLY A 1115 21.32 13.30 15.55
C GLY A 1115 21.99 12.01 16.04
N GLN A 1116 21.60 10.87 15.46
CA GLN A 1116 22.22 9.57 15.74
C GLN A 1116 23.73 9.57 15.43
N ILE A 1117 24.16 10.10 14.27
CA ILE A 1117 25.58 10.15 13.88
C ILE A 1117 26.40 11.07 14.81
N LEU A 1118 25.84 12.19 15.27
CA LEU A 1118 26.46 13.06 16.28
C LEU A 1118 26.56 12.34 17.63
N TRP A 1119 25.53 11.59 18.03
CA TRP A 1119 25.54 10.79 19.25
C TRP A 1119 26.54 9.63 19.22
N PHE A 1120 26.64 8.90 18.10
CA PHE A 1120 27.69 7.88 17.90
C PHE A 1120 29.10 8.48 17.95
N ARG A 1121 29.29 9.72 17.46
CA ARG A 1121 30.56 10.45 17.60
C ARG A 1121 30.78 10.94 19.03
N GLY A 1122 29.73 11.19 19.80
CA GLY A 1122 29.77 11.42 21.25
C GLY A 1122 30.20 10.18 22.03
N LEU A 1123 29.52 9.04 21.82
CA LEU A 1123 29.82 7.76 22.47
C LEU A 1123 31.24 7.27 22.18
N ASN A 1124 31.70 7.33 20.92
CA ASN A 1124 33.09 6.99 20.57
C ASN A 1124 34.11 7.94 21.24
N ARG A 1125 33.75 9.20 21.49
CA ARG A 1125 34.58 10.18 22.21
C ARG A 1125 34.60 9.92 23.72
N ILE A 1126 33.51 9.39 24.29
CA ILE A 1126 33.43 8.94 25.67
C ILE A 1126 34.22 7.64 25.86
N GLN A 1127 34.11 6.66 24.95
CA GLN A 1127 34.93 5.43 24.98
C GLN A 1127 36.43 5.75 24.94
N THR A 1128 36.87 6.60 24.02
CA THR A 1128 38.29 6.99 23.93
C THR A 1128 38.76 7.79 25.16
N GLN A 1129 37.89 8.58 25.80
CA GLN A 1129 38.22 9.20 27.10
C GLN A 1129 38.27 8.19 28.26
N MET A 1130 37.38 7.19 28.30
CA MET A 1130 37.47 6.09 29.27
C MET A 1130 38.75 5.26 29.07
N GLU A 1131 39.20 5.06 27.83
CA GLU A 1131 40.45 4.38 27.51
C GLU A 1131 41.68 5.18 28.02
N VAL A 1132 41.69 6.51 27.85
CA VAL A 1132 42.69 7.42 28.43
C VAL A 1132 42.66 7.41 29.96
N VAL A 1133 41.48 7.39 30.59
CA VAL A 1133 41.36 7.27 32.06
C VAL A 1133 41.85 5.89 32.54
N SER A 1134 41.63 4.82 31.76
CA SER A 1134 42.12 3.47 32.08
C SER A 1134 43.65 3.36 32.02
N THR A 1135 44.29 4.07 31.08
CA THR A 1135 45.77 4.13 30.97
C THR A 1135 46.39 5.02 32.04
N PHE A 1136 45.71 6.10 32.46
CA PHE A 1136 46.11 6.85 33.66
C PHE A 1136 46.00 6.02 34.94
N LYS A 1137 44.89 5.29 35.16
CA LYS A 1137 44.74 4.38 36.32
C LYS A 1137 45.79 3.25 36.33
N ARG A 1138 46.22 2.75 35.17
CA ARG A 1138 47.30 1.76 35.06
C ARG A 1138 48.71 2.32 35.30
N SER A 1139 48.92 3.63 35.21
CA SER A 1139 50.22 4.26 35.46
C SER A 1139 50.48 4.60 36.94
N GLY A 1140 49.51 4.33 37.84
CA GLY A 1140 49.53 4.80 39.23
C GLY A 1140 50.42 4.02 40.22
N SER A 1141 51.11 2.95 39.81
CA SER A 1141 51.95 2.16 40.73
C SER A 1141 53.09 1.40 40.05
N PHE A 1142 54.29 1.99 40.04
CA PHE A 1142 55.45 1.35 40.70
C PHE A 1142 56.57 2.39 40.93
N GLN A 1143 57.26 2.31 42.08
CA GLN A 1143 58.34 3.22 42.45
C GLN A 1143 59.63 2.43 42.67
N GLY A 1144 60.47 2.35 41.62
CA GLY A 1144 61.73 1.60 41.64
C GLY A 1144 62.68 2.06 40.54
N ALA A 1145 63.96 2.21 40.86
CA ALA A 1145 64.95 2.84 39.99
C ALA A 1145 66.06 1.89 39.51
N VAL A 1146 66.93 2.42 38.62
CA VAL A 1146 68.36 2.08 38.37
C VAL A 1146 68.71 1.55 36.96
N ARG A 1147 69.24 2.47 36.13
CA ARG A 1147 70.21 2.29 35.01
C ARG A 1147 69.70 1.56 33.74
N ARG A 1148 70.26 1.80 32.53
CA ARG A 1148 71.60 2.33 32.16
C ARG A 1148 71.60 2.97 30.74
N ARG A 1149 72.22 4.17 30.58
CA ARG A 1149 72.89 4.77 29.37
C ARG A 1149 72.15 4.78 28.00
N SER A 1150 71.85 5.92 27.35
CA SER A 1150 72.70 6.97 26.72
C SER A 1150 73.37 6.52 25.40
N SER A 1151 73.53 7.31 24.32
CA SER A 1151 73.55 8.78 24.11
C SER A 1151 73.53 9.18 22.60
N VAL A 1152 73.62 10.49 22.27
CA VAL A 1152 73.85 11.12 20.93
C VAL A 1152 72.55 11.28 20.11
N LEU A 1153 72.02 12.46 19.70
CA LEU A 1153 72.49 13.70 19.01
C LEU A 1153 72.62 13.58 17.47
N SER A 1154 72.41 14.61 16.63
CA SER A 1154 71.53 15.81 16.66
C SER A 1154 71.76 16.66 15.38
N GLN A 1155 70.74 17.15 14.66
CA GLN A 1155 70.92 18.17 13.61
C GLN A 1155 69.68 19.03 13.32
N LEU A 1156 69.95 20.27 12.86
CA LEU A 1156 69.02 21.30 12.34
C LEU A 1156 69.03 21.23 10.79
N HIS A 1157 68.36 22.03 9.93
CA HIS A 1157 67.77 23.38 9.93
C HIS A 1157 66.43 23.32 9.09
N ASP A 1158 65.61 24.35 8.85
CA ASP A 1158 65.94 25.76 8.54
C ASP A 1158 64.84 26.80 8.89
N VAL A 1159 65.11 28.11 8.69
CA VAL A 1159 64.39 29.24 9.32
C VAL A 1159 64.14 30.44 8.37
N ASN A 1160 62.96 31.10 8.49
CA ASN A 1160 62.73 32.57 8.44
C ASN A 1160 61.24 32.89 8.73
N THR A 1161 60.84 33.66 9.77
CA THR A 1161 60.84 35.15 9.97
C THR A 1161 59.86 35.89 9.01
N ILE A 1162 59.12 36.97 9.35
CA ILE A 1162 58.89 37.81 10.57
C ILE A 1162 57.56 38.62 10.33
N SER A 1163 56.77 39.19 11.27
CA SER A 1163 56.63 39.20 12.74
C SER A 1163 55.17 39.55 13.15
N THR A 1164 54.87 39.65 14.45
CA THR A 1164 53.65 40.26 15.04
C THR A 1164 53.80 41.80 15.24
N PRO A 1165 52.75 42.56 15.66
CA PRO A 1165 52.46 42.67 17.10
C PRO A 1165 50.96 42.78 17.53
N SER A 1166 50.75 42.43 18.80
CA SER A 1166 49.60 42.69 19.68
C SER A 1166 49.49 44.19 20.09
N HIS A 1167 48.61 44.69 20.98
CA HIS A 1167 47.65 44.12 21.95
C HIS A 1167 46.63 45.21 22.40
N VAL A 1168 45.41 44.81 22.78
CA VAL A 1168 44.55 45.30 23.90
C VAL A 1168 44.23 46.82 24.05
N ALA A 1169 43.00 47.11 24.48
CA ALA A 1169 42.44 48.45 24.68
C ALA A 1169 42.44 48.92 26.15
N LEU A 1170 42.21 50.22 26.39
CA LEU A 1170 41.31 50.68 27.48
C LEU A 1170 40.79 52.13 27.32
N SER A 1171 39.53 52.32 27.72
CA SER A 1171 38.94 53.49 28.42
C SER A 1171 38.67 54.86 27.74
N THR A 1172 37.36 55.20 27.72
CA THR A 1172 36.72 56.49 28.09
C THR A 1172 36.98 57.82 27.35
N ALA A 1173 36.08 58.11 26.39
CA ALA A 1173 35.01 59.13 26.46
C ALA A 1173 35.28 60.67 26.36
N THR A 1174 34.28 61.35 25.76
CA THR A 1174 34.02 62.82 25.64
C THR A 1174 34.94 63.65 24.71
N ALA A 1175 34.51 64.75 24.07
CA ALA A 1175 33.18 65.19 23.56
C ALA A 1175 33.33 66.47 22.68
N ASN A 1176 32.50 66.63 21.63
CA ASN A 1176 32.32 67.85 20.78
C ASN A 1176 33.59 68.35 20.02
N THR A 1177 33.57 69.07 18.89
CA THR A 1177 32.63 70.05 18.27
C THR A 1177 32.71 70.05 16.71
N SER A 1178 31.78 70.74 16.04
CA SER A 1178 31.81 71.13 14.60
C SER A 1178 32.93 72.17 14.27
N PRO A 1179 33.28 72.47 13.00
CA PRO A 1179 32.43 73.23 12.05
C PRO A 1179 32.54 72.86 10.54
N ALA A 1180 31.82 73.60 9.66
CA ALA A 1180 31.92 73.59 8.18
C ALA A 1180 32.78 74.78 7.66
N PRO A 1181 33.14 74.91 6.35
CA PRO A 1181 32.28 75.14 5.17
C PRO A 1181 32.48 74.08 4.04
N GLY A 1182 31.85 74.02 2.86
CA GLY A 1182 31.16 75.02 1.98
C GLY A 1182 32.09 75.46 0.82
N SER A 1183 31.72 75.57 -0.46
CA SER A 1183 30.45 75.50 -1.25
C SER A 1183 30.70 74.78 -2.62
N GLU A 1184 30.05 74.91 -3.81
CA GLU A 1184 28.99 75.77 -4.39
C GLU A 1184 28.42 75.23 -5.75
N SER A 1185 27.24 75.73 -6.19
CA SER A 1185 26.67 75.72 -7.59
C SER A 1185 26.30 74.40 -8.31
N ALA A 1186 25.26 74.27 -9.16
CA ALA A 1186 24.00 75.00 -9.50
C ALA A 1186 23.20 74.14 -10.54
N GLU A 1187 21.96 74.34 -11.03
CA GLU A 1187 20.82 75.27 -10.80
C GLU A 1187 19.49 74.66 -11.38
N ARG A 1188 18.32 75.26 -11.05
CA ARG A 1188 16.96 75.21 -11.71
C ARG A 1188 16.21 73.85 -11.83
N MET A 1189 15.00 73.59 -11.29
CA MET A 1189 13.71 74.34 -11.12
C MET A 1189 12.81 74.26 -12.39
N TYR A 1190 11.53 73.81 -12.36
CA TYR A 1190 10.36 74.45 -11.71
C TYR A 1190 9.16 73.49 -11.41
N THR A 1191 8.68 73.48 -10.14
CA THR A 1191 7.29 73.73 -9.62
C THR A 1191 6.03 73.00 -10.17
N TYR A 1192 4.87 72.92 -9.49
CA TYR A 1192 4.27 73.76 -8.41
C TYR A 1192 3.39 72.96 -7.41
N THR A 1193 3.14 73.55 -6.23
CA THR A 1193 2.26 73.01 -5.16
C THR A 1193 1.46 74.15 -4.51
N HIS A 1194 0.16 73.99 -4.19
CA HIS A 1194 -0.62 74.88 -3.29
C HIS A 1194 -1.89 74.18 -2.72
N VAL A 1195 -2.66 74.87 -1.87
CA VAL A 1195 -2.85 74.46 -0.46
C VAL A 1195 -4.04 75.16 0.25
N HIS A 1196 -4.56 74.53 1.33
CA HIS A 1196 -5.43 75.06 2.42
C HIS A 1196 -6.97 75.30 2.24
N THR A 1197 -7.75 74.43 2.91
CA THR A 1197 -8.92 74.67 3.82
C THR A 1197 -10.19 75.50 3.49
N HIS A 1198 -11.34 74.82 3.71
CA HIS A 1198 -12.60 75.25 4.41
C HIS A 1198 -13.75 76.05 3.73
N LEU A 1199 -14.97 75.64 4.14
CA LEU A 1199 -16.23 76.38 4.40
C LEU A 1199 -17.45 76.31 3.42
N TYR A 1200 -18.52 75.64 3.92
CA TYR A 1200 -19.98 76.03 3.91
C TYR A 1200 -20.91 75.89 2.67
N LEU A 1201 -22.02 75.14 2.91
CA LEU A 1201 -23.43 75.36 2.49
C LEU A 1201 -23.83 75.29 0.98
N HIS A 1202 -25.07 74.96 0.55
CA HIS A 1202 -26.32 74.52 1.24
C HIS A 1202 -27.29 73.79 0.27
N THR A 1203 -28.03 72.75 0.73
CA THR A 1203 -29.33 72.22 0.16
C THR A 1203 -29.32 71.65 -1.28
N HIS A 1204 -30.16 70.69 -1.70
CA HIS A 1204 -31.29 69.93 -1.12
C HIS A 1204 -31.39 68.54 -1.85
N LEU A 1205 -32.37 67.62 -1.72
CA LEU A 1205 -33.69 67.56 -1.07
C LEU A 1205 -33.94 66.11 -0.52
N GLN A 1206 -35.18 65.60 -0.57
CA GLN A 1206 -35.64 64.26 -0.14
C GLN A 1206 -36.97 63.90 -0.90
N PRO A 1207 -37.55 62.66 -0.87
CA PRO A 1207 -37.94 61.92 0.34
C PRO A 1207 -37.58 60.40 0.38
N VAL A 1208 -38.51 59.56 0.87
CA VAL A 1208 -38.28 58.72 2.08
C VAL A 1208 -39.39 57.65 2.27
N THR A 1209 -39.14 56.62 3.11
CA THR A 1209 -40.04 55.52 3.59
C THR A 1209 -40.53 54.50 2.54
N HIS A 1210 -40.81 53.21 2.82
CA HIS A 1210 -41.00 52.40 4.05
C HIS A 1210 -40.05 51.16 4.09
N PHE A 1211 -39.59 50.52 5.19
CA PHE A 1211 -40.17 50.04 6.48
C PHE A 1211 -40.90 48.66 6.41
N LEU A 1212 -40.23 47.54 6.81
CA LEU A 1212 -40.67 46.65 7.92
C LEU A 1212 -39.83 45.35 8.14
N PHE A 1213 -39.97 44.80 9.37
CA PHE A 1213 -39.43 43.52 9.88
C PHE A 1213 -40.34 42.31 9.60
N ARG A 1214 -39.75 41.10 9.54
CA ARG A 1214 -40.29 39.80 10.06
C ARG A 1214 -39.14 38.76 10.01
N THR A 1215 -38.54 38.27 11.10
CA THR A 1215 -39.01 37.40 12.21
C THR A 1215 -39.48 35.99 11.82
N PHE A 1216 -38.58 35.03 12.04
CA PHE A 1216 -38.77 33.74 12.73
C PHE A 1216 -39.71 32.63 12.22
N SER A 1217 -39.22 31.41 12.49
CA SER A 1217 -39.85 30.09 12.39
C SER A 1217 -40.10 29.54 10.96
N HIS A 1218 -39.99 28.22 10.74
CA HIS A 1218 -39.93 27.15 11.75
C HIS A 1218 -38.71 26.21 11.64
#